data_AF-A0A2V9LSJ0-F1
#
_entry.id   AF-A0A2V9LSJ0-F1
#
_cell.length_a   1.000
_cell.length_b   1.000
_cell.length_c   1.000
_cell.angle_alpha   90.00
_cell.angle_beta   90.00
_cell.angle_gamma   90.00
#
_symmetry.space_group_name_H-M   'P 1'
#
loop_
_entity.id
_entity.type
_entity.pdbx_description
1 polymer ?
#
loop_
_entity_poly.entity_id
_entity_poly.type
_entity_poly.pdbx_seq_one_letter_code
_entity_poly.pdbx_strand_id
1 'polypeptide(L)'
;MLQELSAAFALIFLPFQTADRPVRAVTDPGVVTTRQDITPAGVQTVFFGRVYGVTFGETPSDVWVLTTRQANQDAQITRLDWAANRIIERISIKENPGLQGIQFDRAGGKPLVSATLPAQAPQDPTGRARLLSIENGNAKAIADRMGGFITGALAAARATNAQGQRLAVVPLLYDNRLAIVDLSGNALLASIDTGIAPFGAAINANGTVAYVTNWGGRLPQPDDLTLPAGFKANADRVVVDDRGIASTGTVTRVDLVARKATHTIPVELHPTAIVWDEARQRLYVGNGNKDSVSVIDTRENRVVSTFAIQPFERPVPGIAPTALAISSDGATLYVACGGINAVAVLSASNGKILGLIPTAWYPNALSLSTDDKHLAVATLLGAGSGWRDDPKQRYVHTYRGSISVVPVPDEAQLASYTTAVAENNHLQIGVPRTPPMARSVAPVAIPTRSGEPSLIGYVVYIIKENRTYDQVFGDMPKGNGDPSLVMFGEDVTPNHHRLADQFVLLDNFYATGGNSGDGHQWVTQANETAYALWPGYVGRSYPFDGSDPIAYSSNGFIWDFALRMKKTARVYGEYAGRLQEDDARQRSALLERWKSGADFTRDWNITAPLQPLNKILARNYPSYSLSIPDVVRSQIFLADLKKWTQAGQMPNFVILQLPSDHTRGTTPGVSTPKAMVADNDLALGRIVEALSRSPFWSRMAIFVVEDDAQNGVDHVDGHRTVALAISPYIRRGYVDSTFYSQPSILKTIEL
;
A
#
# COMPACT_ATOMS: atom_id res chain seq x y z
N MET A 1 35.26 -57.28 -21.98
CA MET A 1 35.23 -56.10 -22.87
C MET A 1 33.84 -55.51 -22.75
N LEU A 2 33.61 -54.91 -21.58
CA LEU A 2 32.33 -54.58 -20.97
C LEU A 2 32.66 -53.41 -20.05
N GLN A 3 32.84 -52.24 -20.67
CA GLN A 3 33.06 -50.93 -20.05
C GLN A 3 33.11 -49.93 -21.21
N GLU A 4 32.52 -48.76 -21.02
CA GLU A 4 32.42 -47.63 -21.96
C GLU A 4 31.20 -47.63 -22.90
N LEU A 5 30.02 -47.35 -22.34
CA LEU A 5 28.93 -46.59 -22.98
C LEU A 5 27.88 -46.25 -21.89
N SER A 6 28.29 -45.42 -20.93
CA SER A 6 27.43 -44.92 -19.85
C SER A 6 28.02 -43.63 -19.27
N ALA A 7 28.05 -42.55 -20.05
CA ALA A 7 28.33 -41.20 -19.53
C ALA A 7 27.97 -40.13 -20.57
N ALA A 8 26.67 -39.88 -20.80
CA ALA A 8 26.20 -38.67 -21.49
C ALA A 8 24.72 -38.39 -21.17
N PHE A 9 24.38 -38.33 -19.89
CA PHE A 9 23.22 -37.56 -19.41
C PHE A 9 23.73 -36.75 -18.21
N ALA A 10 24.33 -35.59 -18.50
CA ALA A 10 24.53 -34.57 -17.49
C ALA A 10 23.15 -34.04 -17.13
N LEU A 11 22.53 -34.59 -16.08
CA LEU A 11 21.54 -33.84 -15.32
C LEU A 11 22.23 -32.55 -14.88
N ILE A 12 21.76 -31.42 -15.40
CA ILE A 12 22.04 -30.11 -14.84
C ILE A 12 21.37 -30.10 -13.46
N PHE A 13 22.10 -30.55 -12.44
CA PHE A 13 21.74 -30.32 -11.06
C PHE A 13 21.86 -28.81 -10.82
N LEU A 14 20.73 -28.10 -10.83
CA LEU A 14 20.61 -26.81 -10.16
C LEU A 14 21.10 -26.99 -8.73
N PRO A 15 22.01 -26.15 -8.21
CA PRO A 15 22.55 -26.35 -6.87
C PRO A 15 21.41 -26.27 -5.86
N PHE A 16 21.21 -27.37 -5.12
CA PHE A 16 20.27 -27.44 -4.02
C PHE A 16 20.52 -26.30 -3.02
N GLN A 17 19.45 -25.62 -2.64
CA GLN A 17 19.41 -24.58 -1.62
C GLN A 17 19.82 -25.15 -0.26
N THR A 18 20.86 -24.62 0.36
CA THR A 18 21.22 -24.94 1.76
C THR A 18 20.68 -23.85 2.69
N ALA A 19 20.50 -24.15 3.97
CA ALA A 19 20.10 -23.17 4.98
C ALA A 19 21.02 -21.93 5.02
N ASP A 20 22.28 -22.09 4.60
CA ASP A 20 23.36 -21.09 4.77
C ASP A 20 23.60 -20.21 3.54
N ARG A 21 22.95 -20.48 2.40
CA ARG A 21 23.11 -19.71 1.16
C ARG A 21 21.85 -18.88 0.83
N PRO A 22 21.97 -17.55 0.69
CA PRO A 22 20.85 -16.71 0.26
C PRO A 22 20.41 -17.00 -1.18
N VAL A 23 19.12 -16.77 -1.45
CA VAL A 23 18.53 -16.89 -2.78
C VAL A 23 18.80 -15.60 -3.55
N ARG A 24 19.55 -15.70 -4.66
CA ARG A 24 19.94 -14.56 -5.51
C ARG A 24 18.99 -14.28 -6.67
N ALA A 25 18.19 -15.27 -7.07
CA ALA A 25 17.23 -15.16 -8.16
C ALA A 25 15.97 -15.95 -7.81
N VAL A 26 14.81 -15.46 -8.26
CA VAL A 26 13.53 -16.17 -8.15
C VAL A 26 13.22 -16.77 -9.52
N THR A 27 13.04 -18.08 -9.59
CA THR A 27 12.72 -18.80 -10.84
C THR A 27 11.27 -18.56 -11.31
N ASP A 28 10.43 -18.07 -10.40
CA ASP A 28 9.03 -17.72 -10.61
C ASP A 28 8.82 -16.27 -10.13
N PRO A 29 8.94 -15.26 -11.00
CA PRO A 29 9.02 -13.86 -10.60
C PRO A 29 7.73 -13.28 -10.00
N GLY A 30 6.67 -14.08 -9.81
CA GLY A 30 5.39 -13.61 -9.26
C GLY A 30 4.75 -12.57 -10.16
N VAL A 31 3.82 -11.78 -9.60
CA VAL A 31 3.17 -10.67 -10.31
C VAL A 31 3.39 -9.36 -9.58
N VAL A 32 3.80 -8.32 -10.33
CA VAL A 32 3.79 -6.92 -9.88
C VAL A 32 2.48 -6.29 -10.37
N THR A 33 1.53 -6.13 -9.46
CA THR A 33 0.11 -5.82 -9.79
C THR A 33 -0.12 -4.41 -10.35
N THR A 34 0.90 -3.55 -10.29
CA THR A 34 0.93 -2.20 -10.89
C THR A 34 1.31 -2.19 -12.37
N ARG A 35 1.50 -3.36 -13.01
CA ARG A 35 1.90 -3.51 -14.42
C ARG A 35 3.30 -2.94 -14.72
N GLN A 36 4.14 -2.84 -13.69
CA GLN A 36 5.53 -2.46 -13.85
C GLN A 36 6.38 -3.74 -13.95
N ASP A 37 7.38 -3.72 -14.82
CA ASP A 37 8.43 -4.74 -14.76
C ASP A 37 9.44 -4.40 -13.65
N ILE A 38 10.22 -5.40 -13.22
CA ILE A 38 11.32 -5.21 -12.26
C ILE A 38 12.61 -5.81 -12.79
N THR A 39 13.66 -4.99 -12.87
CA THR A 39 15.01 -5.41 -13.26
C THR A 39 16.04 -4.91 -12.23
N PRO A 40 16.03 -5.44 -11.00
CA PRO A 40 16.75 -4.83 -9.90
C PRO A 40 18.26 -4.85 -10.14
N ALA A 41 18.93 -3.71 -9.94
CA ALA A 41 20.38 -3.59 -10.06
C ALA A 41 21.11 -4.30 -8.90
N GLY A 42 22.38 -4.64 -9.14
CA GLY A 42 23.25 -5.20 -8.10
C GLY A 42 22.95 -6.65 -7.71
N VAL A 43 23.44 -7.07 -6.55
CA VAL A 43 23.35 -8.46 -6.09
C VAL A 43 22.14 -8.60 -5.15
N GLN A 44 21.08 -9.24 -5.63
CA GLN A 44 19.83 -9.40 -4.87
C GLN A 44 19.90 -10.48 -3.81
N THR A 45 19.14 -10.40 -2.72
CA THR A 45 18.86 -11.52 -1.81
C THR A 45 17.38 -11.50 -1.47
N VAL A 46 16.71 -12.64 -1.66
CA VAL A 46 15.27 -12.77 -1.46
C VAL A 46 14.97 -13.46 -0.13
N PHE A 47 13.97 -12.94 0.58
CA PHE A 47 13.50 -13.42 1.87
C PHE A 47 12.05 -13.86 1.78
N PHE A 48 11.64 -14.61 2.79
CA PHE A 48 10.24 -14.86 3.08
C PHE A 48 9.71 -13.69 3.94
N GLY A 49 8.57 -13.15 3.56
CA GLY A 49 7.91 -12.04 4.23
C GLY A 49 8.32 -10.70 3.64
N ARG A 50 7.78 -9.63 4.22
CA ARG A 50 8.15 -8.27 3.86
C ARG A 50 9.49 -7.93 4.49
N VAL A 51 10.34 -7.20 3.75
CA VAL A 51 11.57 -6.63 4.32
C VAL A 51 11.24 -5.27 4.92
N TYR A 52 11.36 -5.14 6.23
CA TYR A 52 11.04 -3.91 6.95
C TYR A 52 12.26 -3.02 7.16
N GLY A 53 13.48 -3.49 6.88
CA GLY A 53 14.65 -2.60 6.83
C GLY A 53 15.95 -3.33 6.52
N VAL A 54 16.97 -2.54 6.19
CA VAL A 54 18.34 -2.99 5.91
C VAL A 54 19.35 -1.99 6.46
N THR A 55 20.49 -2.49 6.95
CA THR A 55 21.63 -1.64 7.33
C THR A 55 22.95 -2.38 7.07
N PHE A 56 23.97 -1.68 6.60
CA PHE A 56 25.34 -2.18 6.66
C PHE A 56 25.81 -2.27 8.12
N GLY A 57 26.66 -3.26 8.39
CA GLY A 57 27.36 -3.46 9.66
C GLY A 57 28.68 -2.68 9.71
N GLU A 58 29.69 -3.26 10.37
CA GLU A 58 31.01 -2.64 10.51
C GLU A 58 31.81 -2.62 9.21
N THR A 59 31.65 -3.65 8.38
CA THR A 59 32.37 -3.80 7.11
C THR A 59 31.45 -3.59 5.92
N PRO A 60 31.98 -3.21 4.75
CA PRO A 60 31.19 -3.09 3.52
C PRO A 60 30.55 -4.42 3.04
N SER A 61 30.98 -5.58 3.55
CA SER A 61 30.40 -6.90 3.21
C SER A 61 29.32 -7.37 4.19
N ASP A 62 29.24 -6.78 5.39
CA ASP A 62 28.31 -7.17 6.46
C ASP A 62 26.99 -6.41 6.32
N VAL A 63 25.88 -7.12 6.14
CA VAL A 63 24.54 -6.53 5.99
C VAL A 63 23.55 -7.20 6.93
N TRP A 64 22.74 -6.39 7.60
CA TRP A 64 21.67 -6.82 8.49
C TRP A 64 20.31 -6.49 7.87
N VAL A 65 19.40 -7.46 7.88
CA VAL A 65 18.07 -7.36 7.27
C VAL A 65 17.01 -7.73 8.28
N LEU A 66 15.96 -6.91 8.39
CA LEU A 66 14.80 -7.17 9.24
C LEU A 66 13.61 -7.58 8.38
N THR A 67 13.03 -8.75 8.65
CA THR A 67 11.85 -9.26 7.94
C THR A 67 10.67 -9.48 8.87
N THR A 68 9.45 -9.37 8.35
CA THR A 68 8.22 -9.59 9.12
C THR A 68 7.93 -11.06 9.38
N ARG A 69 7.05 -11.29 10.35
CA ARG A 69 6.35 -12.56 10.50
C ARG A 69 5.61 -12.90 9.20
N GLN A 70 5.51 -14.19 8.91
CA GLN A 70 4.63 -14.73 7.87
C GLN A 70 4.06 -16.06 8.31
N ALA A 71 2.73 -16.25 8.20
CA ALA A 71 1.94 -17.44 8.54
C ALA A 71 2.44 -18.28 9.74
N ASN A 72 3.53 -19.06 9.56
CA ASN A 72 4.09 -20.00 10.53
C ASN A 72 5.54 -19.68 10.98
N GLN A 73 6.08 -18.50 10.66
CA GLN A 73 7.46 -18.10 10.98
C GLN A 73 7.49 -16.74 11.65
N ASP A 74 8.19 -16.65 12.77
CA ASP A 74 8.49 -15.39 13.47
C ASP A 74 9.25 -14.41 12.57
N ALA A 75 9.17 -13.12 12.92
CA ALA A 75 10.03 -12.11 12.30
C ALA A 75 11.51 -12.46 12.51
N GLN A 76 12.34 -12.15 11.51
CA GLN A 76 13.75 -12.52 11.52
C GLN A 76 14.65 -11.30 11.37
N ILE A 77 15.79 -11.36 12.05
CA ILE A 77 16.95 -10.51 11.78
C ILE A 77 18.00 -11.41 11.16
N THR A 78 18.38 -11.13 9.92
CA THR A 78 19.36 -11.91 9.17
C THR A 78 20.62 -11.10 8.97
N ARG A 79 21.77 -11.64 9.38
CA ARG A 79 23.09 -11.09 9.05
C ARG A 79 23.71 -11.84 7.88
N LEU A 80 24.27 -11.10 6.94
CA LEU A 80 24.75 -11.61 5.68
C LEU A 80 26.17 -11.11 5.42
N ASP A 81 27.02 -12.02 4.95
CA ASP A 81 28.12 -11.64 4.07
C ASP A 81 27.57 -11.67 2.64
N TRP A 82 27.16 -10.50 2.14
CA TRP A 82 26.54 -10.44 0.83
C TRP A 82 27.56 -10.70 -0.28
N ALA A 83 28.83 -10.35 -0.10
CA ALA A 83 29.86 -10.57 -1.10
C ALA A 83 30.19 -12.08 -1.24
N ALA A 84 30.27 -12.79 -0.12
CA ALA A 84 30.49 -14.24 -0.10
C ALA A 84 29.22 -15.07 -0.36
N ASN A 85 28.07 -14.42 -0.57
CA ASN A 85 26.76 -15.07 -0.69
C ASN A 85 26.49 -16.06 0.46
N ARG A 86 26.67 -15.60 1.70
CA ARG A 86 26.58 -16.44 2.89
C ARG A 86 25.77 -15.78 3.99
N ILE A 87 24.88 -16.56 4.60
CA ILE A 87 24.15 -16.18 5.81
C ILE A 87 25.05 -16.47 7.00
N ILE A 88 25.33 -15.43 7.80
CA ILE A 88 26.18 -15.54 8.99
C ILE A 88 25.34 -16.01 10.17
N GLU A 89 24.20 -15.35 10.42
CA GLU A 89 23.28 -15.70 11.50
C GLU A 89 21.84 -15.30 11.16
N ARG A 90 20.88 -16.02 11.75
CA ARG A 90 19.46 -15.67 11.75
C ARG A 90 18.96 -15.67 13.18
N ILE A 91 18.26 -14.60 13.55
CA ILE A 91 17.78 -14.36 14.90
C ILE A 91 16.27 -14.16 14.80
N SER A 92 15.52 -15.09 15.40
CA SER A 92 14.06 -15.03 15.45
C SER A 92 13.61 -14.13 16.60
N ILE A 93 12.68 -13.21 16.32
CA ILE A 93 12.05 -12.34 17.32
C ILE A 93 10.54 -12.58 17.33
N LYS A 94 9.94 -12.65 18.53
CA LYS A 94 8.49 -12.87 18.70
C LYS A 94 7.67 -11.61 18.44
N GLU A 95 8.34 -10.47 18.45
CA GLU A 95 7.84 -9.13 18.20
C GLU A 95 7.35 -8.94 16.78
N ASN A 96 6.42 -8.01 16.62
CA ASN A 96 6.16 -7.39 15.33
C ASN A 96 7.23 -6.30 15.11
N PRO A 97 8.03 -6.36 14.03
CA PRO A 97 9.06 -5.37 13.78
C PRO A 97 8.47 -4.00 13.48
N GLY A 98 9.18 -2.95 13.88
CA GLY A 98 8.90 -1.57 13.48
C GLY A 98 9.15 -1.34 11.98
N LEU A 99 8.49 -0.32 11.43
CA LEU A 99 8.67 0.10 10.04
C LEU A 99 10.03 0.77 9.89
N GLN A 100 10.87 0.32 8.94
CA GLN A 100 12.27 0.75 8.86
C GLN A 100 13.01 0.56 10.20
N GLY A 101 12.60 -0.46 10.96
CA GLY A 101 12.92 -0.59 12.36
C GLY A 101 14.28 -1.20 12.69
N ILE A 102 15.28 -1.13 11.80
CA ILE A 102 16.64 -1.62 12.07
C ILE A 102 17.68 -0.56 11.71
N GLN A 103 18.63 -0.35 12.62
CA GLN A 103 19.78 0.53 12.40
C GLN A 103 21.02 -0.06 13.05
N PHE A 104 22.17 0.01 12.38
CA PHE A 104 23.44 -0.39 12.98
C PHE A 104 24.00 0.74 13.84
N ASP A 105 24.09 0.52 15.16
CA ASP A 105 24.76 1.40 16.10
C ASP A 105 26.28 1.22 15.98
N ARG A 106 26.90 2.02 15.11
CA ARG A 106 28.35 2.00 14.87
C ARG A 106 29.17 2.29 16.14
N ALA A 107 28.65 3.06 17.09
CA ALA A 107 29.35 3.35 18.34
C ALA A 107 29.23 2.19 19.35
N GLY A 108 28.18 1.38 19.23
CA GLY A 108 27.97 0.14 20.00
C GLY A 108 28.49 -1.13 19.34
N GLY A 109 28.84 -1.10 18.05
CA GLY A 109 29.26 -2.26 17.26
C GLY A 109 28.14 -3.29 17.04
N LYS A 110 26.87 -2.87 17.05
CA LYS A 110 25.72 -3.78 17.06
C LYS A 110 24.45 -3.21 16.44
N PRO A 111 23.54 -4.04 15.91
CA PRO A 111 22.22 -3.60 15.46
C PRO A 111 21.31 -3.23 16.62
N LEU A 112 20.49 -2.19 16.41
CA LEU A 112 19.33 -1.85 17.20
C LEU A 112 18.06 -2.12 16.38
N VAL A 113 17.02 -2.64 17.03
CA VAL A 113 15.73 -2.94 16.39
C VAL A 113 14.56 -2.36 17.18
N SER A 114 13.75 -1.50 16.55
CA SER A 114 12.46 -1.08 17.10
C SER A 114 11.40 -2.14 16.79
N ALA A 115 10.60 -2.50 17.79
CA ALA A 115 9.60 -3.54 17.63
C ALA A 115 8.48 -3.41 18.66
N THR A 116 7.38 -4.12 18.45
CA THR A 116 6.22 -4.11 19.34
C THR A 116 5.88 -5.54 19.73
N LEU A 117 5.69 -5.77 21.02
CA LEU A 117 5.15 -7.05 21.49
C LEU A 117 3.79 -7.32 20.82
N PRO A 118 3.52 -8.55 20.36
CA PRO A 118 2.19 -8.90 19.90
C PRO A 118 1.17 -8.60 21.00
N ALA A 119 -0.03 -8.15 20.65
CA ALA A 119 -1.12 -8.03 21.62
C ALA A 119 -1.41 -9.44 22.18
N GLN A 120 -1.23 -9.64 23.49
CA GLN A 120 -1.26 -10.97 24.11
C GLN A 120 -2.46 -11.20 25.05
N ALA A 121 -3.24 -10.18 25.43
CA ALA A 121 -4.37 -10.34 26.34
C ALA A 121 -5.30 -9.11 26.38
N PRO A 122 -6.55 -9.24 26.88
CA PRO A 122 -7.46 -8.11 27.14
C PRO A 122 -6.89 -7.01 28.05
N GLN A 123 -5.90 -7.36 28.88
CA GLN A 123 -5.24 -6.45 29.84
C GLN A 123 -4.18 -5.55 29.18
N ASP A 124 -3.72 -5.89 27.96
CA ASP A 124 -2.75 -5.12 27.16
C ASP A 124 -3.12 -5.23 25.67
N PRO A 125 -4.26 -4.64 25.26
CA PRO A 125 -4.82 -4.83 23.93
C PRO A 125 -4.05 -4.06 22.84
N THR A 126 -3.08 -3.24 23.22
CA THR A 126 -2.34 -2.37 22.29
C THR A 126 -1.04 -2.98 21.79
N GLY A 127 -0.48 -3.96 22.52
CA GLY A 127 0.93 -4.31 22.40
C GLY A 127 1.80 -3.31 23.17
N ARG A 128 3.11 -3.59 23.25
CA ARG A 128 4.08 -2.71 23.89
C ARG A 128 5.32 -2.52 23.03
N ALA A 129 5.56 -1.27 22.63
CA ALA A 129 6.73 -0.87 21.89
C ALA A 129 8.00 -0.98 22.75
N ARG A 130 9.05 -1.52 22.15
CA ARG A 130 10.36 -1.76 22.77
C ARG A 130 11.50 -1.51 21.79
N LEU A 131 12.69 -1.24 22.34
CA LEU A 131 13.94 -1.17 21.60
C LEU A 131 14.79 -2.38 21.98
N LEU A 132 15.26 -3.09 20.97
CA LEU A 132 16.10 -4.28 21.10
C LEU A 132 17.53 -3.95 20.67
N SER A 133 18.50 -4.55 21.36
CA SER A 133 19.91 -4.62 20.96
C SER A 133 20.22 -6.06 20.55
N ILE A 134 20.97 -6.24 19.46
CA ILE A 134 21.32 -7.56 18.95
C ILE A 134 22.77 -7.87 19.30
N GLU A 135 22.96 -8.83 20.20
CA GLU A 135 24.26 -9.17 20.78
C GLU A 135 24.43 -10.68 20.87
N ASN A 136 25.56 -11.19 20.41
CA ASN A 136 25.92 -12.62 20.50
C ASN A 136 24.79 -13.55 20.01
N GLY A 137 24.21 -13.25 18.84
CA GLY A 137 23.12 -14.04 18.25
C GLY A 137 21.76 -13.93 18.94
N ASN A 138 21.58 -13.01 19.89
CA ASN A 138 20.34 -12.86 20.67
C ASN A 138 19.78 -11.44 20.60
N ALA A 139 18.46 -11.32 20.63
CA ALA A 139 17.77 -10.04 20.78
C ALA A 139 17.49 -9.76 22.27
N LYS A 140 18.00 -8.63 22.77
CA LYS A 140 17.82 -8.18 24.16
C LYS A 140 17.06 -6.87 24.19
N ALA A 141 15.96 -6.79 24.94
CA ALA A 141 15.27 -5.52 25.17
C ALA A 141 16.15 -4.59 26.02
N ILE A 142 16.42 -3.38 25.50
CA ILE A 142 17.15 -2.32 26.20
C ILE A 142 16.24 -1.14 26.58
N ALA A 143 15.02 -1.10 26.07
CA ALA A 143 13.92 -0.30 26.59
C ALA A 143 12.60 -1.00 26.29
N ASP A 144 11.62 -0.88 27.19
CA ASP A 144 10.28 -1.47 27.05
C ASP A 144 9.22 -0.45 27.45
N ARG A 145 7.95 -0.75 27.13
CA ARG A 145 6.78 0.08 27.46
C ARG A 145 6.89 1.50 26.91
N MET A 146 7.53 1.67 25.76
CA MET A 146 7.72 3.00 25.14
C MET A 146 6.41 3.58 24.63
N GLY A 147 5.50 2.73 24.14
CA GLY A 147 4.21 3.06 23.53
C GLY A 147 3.38 1.80 23.26
N GLY A 148 2.21 1.97 22.65
CA GLY A 148 1.26 0.86 22.44
C GLY A 148 1.54 0.05 21.17
N PHE A 149 1.53 0.70 20.00
CA PHE A 149 1.45 -0.01 18.72
C PHE A 149 2.74 0.06 17.91
N ILE A 150 2.62 0.23 16.59
CA ILE A 150 3.70 0.18 15.62
C ILE A 150 4.72 1.31 15.84
N THR A 151 5.99 0.98 15.67
CA THR A 151 7.13 1.90 15.77
C THR A 151 7.70 2.23 14.40
N GLY A 152 8.36 3.38 14.29
CA GLY A 152 8.95 3.87 13.04
C GLY A 152 10.47 3.72 12.99
N ALA A 153 11.09 4.45 12.05
CA ALA A 153 12.52 4.41 11.78
C ALA A 153 13.28 5.08 12.94
N LEU A 154 14.05 4.27 13.69
CA LEU A 154 14.83 4.73 14.84
C LEU A 154 16.12 5.45 14.42
N ALA A 155 16.70 6.21 15.34
CA ALA A 155 18.01 6.82 15.16
C ALA A 155 18.85 6.78 16.45
N ALA A 156 20.14 6.48 16.35
CA ALA A 156 21.07 6.44 17.48
C ALA A 156 22.23 7.44 17.32
N ALA A 157 22.59 8.10 18.42
CA ALA A 157 23.73 9.01 18.50
C ALA A 157 25.06 8.26 18.40
N ARG A 158 26.05 8.89 17.77
CA ARG A 158 27.39 8.31 17.57
C ARG A 158 28.34 8.56 18.76
N ALA A 159 28.01 9.52 19.61
CA ALA A 159 28.83 9.92 20.75
C ALA A 159 27.98 10.15 21.99
N THR A 160 28.65 10.11 23.14
CA THR A 160 28.08 10.44 24.44
C THR A 160 27.95 11.95 24.58
N ASN A 161 26.80 12.42 25.08
CA ASN A 161 26.57 13.84 25.35
C ASN A 161 27.30 14.30 26.62
N ALA A 162 27.24 15.61 26.92
CA ALA A 162 27.87 16.19 28.12
C ALA A 162 27.33 15.65 29.46
N GLN A 163 26.18 14.97 29.46
CA GLN A 163 25.59 14.32 30.63
C GLN A 163 26.03 12.86 30.78
N GLY A 164 26.93 12.36 29.94
CA GLY A 164 27.40 10.97 30.00
C GLY A 164 26.45 9.96 29.36
N GLN A 165 25.45 10.40 28.58
CA GLN A 165 24.45 9.54 27.94
C GLN A 165 24.70 9.37 26.43
N ARG A 166 24.56 8.15 25.90
CA ARG A 166 24.45 7.92 24.46
C ARG A 166 22.99 7.61 24.13
N LEU A 167 22.35 8.48 23.36
CA LEU A 167 20.90 8.42 23.17
C LEU A 167 20.50 7.73 21.86
N ALA A 168 19.38 7.01 21.90
CA ALA A 168 18.60 6.65 20.73
C ALA A 168 17.19 7.24 20.82
N VAL A 169 16.55 7.41 19.67
CA VAL A 169 15.18 7.87 19.56
C VAL A 169 14.33 6.93 18.71
N VAL A 170 13.09 6.69 19.12
CA VAL A 170 12.16 5.78 18.44
C VAL A 170 10.80 6.47 18.24
N PRO A 171 10.38 6.70 16.99
CA PRO A 171 9.04 7.21 16.69
C PRO A 171 7.95 6.21 17.07
N LEU A 172 6.91 6.69 17.75
CA LEU A 172 5.75 5.92 18.22
C LEU A 172 4.51 6.42 17.47
N LEU A 173 4.18 5.77 16.35
CA LEU A 173 3.22 6.26 15.36
C LEU A 173 1.82 6.48 15.96
N TYR A 174 1.34 5.51 16.76
CA TYR A 174 0.04 5.61 17.40
C TYR A 174 0.01 6.67 18.50
N ASP A 175 1.08 6.74 19.30
CA ASP A 175 1.13 7.55 20.51
C ASP A 175 1.41 9.05 20.23
N ASN A 176 1.67 9.44 18.98
CA ASN A 176 2.10 10.79 18.59
C ASN A 176 3.35 11.27 19.34
N ARG A 177 4.27 10.33 19.62
CA ARG A 177 5.42 10.57 20.50
C ARG A 177 6.74 10.10 19.91
N LEU A 178 7.82 10.72 20.40
CA LEU A 178 9.20 10.26 20.22
C LEU A 178 9.72 9.74 21.55
N ALA A 179 10.02 8.44 21.64
CA ALA A 179 10.71 7.87 22.79
C ALA A 179 12.20 8.23 22.75
N ILE A 180 12.77 8.56 23.91
CA ILE A 180 14.20 8.85 24.10
C ILE A 180 14.77 7.77 25.01
N VAL A 181 15.73 6.99 24.51
CA VAL A 181 16.34 5.86 25.21
C VAL A 181 17.81 6.15 25.47
N ASP A 182 18.27 5.90 26.70
CA ASP A 182 19.68 5.86 27.03
C ASP A 182 20.25 4.48 26.75
N LEU A 183 21.15 4.40 25.75
CA LEU A 183 21.83 3.17 25.36
C LEU A 183 22.91 2.75 26.37
N SER A 184 23.39 3.68 27.21
CA SER A 184 24.37 3.37 28.25
C SER A 184 23.70 2.76 29.47
N GLY A 185 22.58 3.34 29.90
CA GLY A 185 21.77 2.83 31.01
C GLY A 185 20.78 1.72 30.65
N ASN A 186 20.54 1.45 29.36
CA ASN A 186 19.47 0.57 28.86
C ASN A 186 18.11 0.93 29.48
N ALA A 187 17.71 2.20 29.32
CA ALA A 187 16.47 2.70 29.91
C ALA A 187 15.77 3.73 29.04
N LEU A 188 14.44 3.68 29.02
CA LEU A 188 13.60 4.77 28.51
C LEU A 188 13.74 5.97 29.45
N LEU A 189 14.17 7.12 28.91
CA LEU A 189 14.33 8.36 29.67
C LEU A 189 13.08 9.23 29.67
N ALA A 190 12.41 9.33 28.52
CA ALA A 190 11.21 10.15 28.32
C ALA A 190 10.52 9.77 27.00
N SER A 191 9.26 10.20 26.86
CA SER A 191 8.55 10.23 25.58
C SER A 191 8.00 11.64 25.38
N ILE A 192 8.29 12.24 24.22
CA ILE A 192 7.97 13.64 23.92
C ILE A 192 6.88 13.72 22.88
N ASP A 193 5.88 14.57 23.10
CA ASP A 193 4.80 14.79 22.14
C ASP A 193 5.35 15.41 20.84
N THR A 194 4.78 14.99 19.71
CA THR A 194 5.19 15.38 18.36
C THR A 194 3.98 15.86 17.55
N GLY A 195 4.04 15.75 16.22
CA GLY A 195 2.86 15.87 15.39
C GLY A 195 2.08 14.56 15.34
N ILE A 196 1.15 14.46 14.39
CA ILE A 196 0.32 13.27 14.22
C ILE A 196 1.08 12.20 13.42
N ALA A 197 1.11 10.98 13.95
CA ALA A 197 1.75 9.81 13.34
C ALA A 197 3.26 10.02 13.01
N PRO A 198 4.13 10.15 14.03
CA PRO A 198 5.56 10.30 13.81
C PRO A 198 6.17 9.03 13.19
N PHE A 199 6.99 9.16 12.15
CA PHE A 199 7.51 8.00 11.39
C PHE A 199 9.03 7.86 11.43
N GLY A 200 9.78 8.81 10.88
CA GLY A 200 11.23 8.69 10.69
C GLY A 200 11.99 9.66 11.57
N ALA A 201 13.07 9.22 12.22
CA ALA A 201 13.89 10.07 13.07
C ALA A 201 15.33 10.25 12.54
N ALA A 202 15.93 11.40 12.86
CA ALA A 202 17.35 11.67 12.70
C ALA A 202 17.88 12.33 13.98
N ILE A 203 19.11 12.02 14.38
CA ILE A 203 19.78 12.52 15.60
C ILE A 203 21.19 13.00 15.25
N ASN A 204 21.67 14.07 15.90
CA ASN A 204 23.06 14.50 15.69
C ASN A 204 24.06 13.58 16.38
N ALA A 205 25.33 13.69 15.98
CA ALA A 205 26.40 12.84 16.49
C ALA A 205 26.46 12.83 18.04
N ASN A 206 26.32 13.99 18.67
CA ASN A 206 26.44 14.16 20.13
C ASN A 206 25.15 13.87 20.91
N GLY A 207 24.06 13.44 20.27
CA GLY A 207 22.82 13.08 20.95
C GLY A 207 22.16 14.22 21.72
N THR A 208 22.18 15.44 21.18
CA THR A 208 21.58 16.64 21.81
C THR A 208 20.33 17.13 21.09
N VAL A 209 20.20 16.85 19.79
CA VAL A 209 19.04 17.27 18.98
C VAL A 209 18.58 16.11 18.12
N ALA A 210 17.27 15.92 18.05
CA ALA A 210 16.63 15.04 17.08
C ALA A 210 15.60 15.80 16.22
N TYR A 211 15.35 15.24 15.04
CA TYR A 211 14.23 15.60 14.17
C TYR A 211 13.39 14.36 13.92
N VAL A 212 12.07 14.50 13.90
CA VAL A 212 11.14 13.41 13.60
C VAL A 212 10.06 13.87 12.63
N THR A 213 9.81 13.10 11.57
CA THR A 213 8.75 13.39 10.60
C THR A 213 7.38 12.97 11.13
N ASN A 214 6.31 13.67 10.75
CA ASN A 214 4.94 13.37 11.17
C ASN A 214 4.00 13.26 9.95
N TRP A 215 3.49 12.06 9.66
CA TRP A 215 2.66 11.79 8.48
C TRP A 215 1.36 12.61 8.47
N GLY A 216 0.66 12.66 9.60
CA GLY A 216 -0.57 13.44 9.75
C GLY A 216 -0.34 14.93 10.02
N GLY A 217 0.92 15.36 10.05
CA GLY A 217 1.29 16.77 10.17
C GLY A 217 1.13 17.33 11.58
N ARG A 218 0.71 18.59 11.67
CA ARG A 218 0.58 19.31 12.95
C ARG A 218 -0.75 18.99 13.63
N LEU A 219 -0.81 19.23 14.94
CA LEU A 219 -2.10 19.28 15.64
C LEU A 219 -2.97 20.44 15.10
N PRO A 220 -4.30 20.27 15.07
CA PRO A 220 -5.21 21.32 14.62
C PRO A 220 -5.21 22.57 15.48
N GLN A 221 -5.53 23.69 14.85
CA GLN A 221 -5.86 24.99 15.42
C GLN A 221 -7.38 25.22 15.32
N PRO A 222 -7.96 26.18 16.07
CA PRO A 222 -9.42 26.36 16.15
C PRO A 222 -10.15 26.53 14.81
N ASP A 223 -9.51 27.14 13.81
CA ASP A 223 -10.11 27.45 12.50
C ASP A 223 -9.85 26.37 11.43
N ASP A 224 -9.16 25.29 11.78
CA ASP A 224 -8.85 24.23 10.82
C ASP A 224 -10.08 23.38 10.48
N LEU A 225 -10.22 23.07 9.18
CA LEU A 225 -11.06 21.96 8.76
C LEU A 225 -10.38 20.65 9.17
N THR A 226 -11.09 19.81 9.93
CA THR A 226 -10.55 18.55 10.44
C THR A 226 -11.49 17.38 10.29
N LEU A 227 -10.92 16.18 10.14
CA LEU A 227 -11.61 14.89 10.20
C LEU A 227 -10.93 13.98 11.23
N PRO A 228 -11.67 13.08 11.89
CA PRO A 228 -11.06 12.10 12.77
C PRO A 228 -10.29 11.04 11.96
N ALA A 229 -9.21 10.49 12.51
CA ALA A 229 -8.52 9.33 11.96
C ALA A 229 -9.05 8.04 12.63
N GLY A 230 -10.20 7.57 12.16
CA GLY A 230 -10.93 6.40 12.66
C GLY A 230 -12.14 6.75 13.53
N PHE A 231 -12.86 5.71 13.97
CA PHE A 231 -14.14 5.84 14.71
C PHE A 231 -14.02 5.89 16.23
N LYS A 232 -12.82 5.77 16.81
CA LYS A 232 -12.65 5.86 18.25
C LYS A 232 -13.03 7.27 18.73
N ALA A 233 -13.68 7.36 19.89
CA ALA A 233 -14.10 8.66 20.43
C ALA A 233 -12.92 9.63 20.67
N ASN A 234 -11.73 9.08 20.92
CA ASN A 234 -10.48 9.81 21.10
C ASN A 234 -9.56 9.74 19.86
N ALA A 235 -10.10 9.45 18.67
CA ALA A 235 -9.33 9.46 17.44
C ALA A 235 -8.69 10.84 17.18
N ASP A 236 -7.47 10.84 16.66
CA ASP A 236 -6.77 12.08 16.32
C ASP A 236 -7.56 12.89 15.30
N ARG A 237 -7.56 14.21 15.47
CA ARG A 237 -8.16 15.15 14.52
C ARG A 237 -7.06 15.58 13.55
N VAL A 238 -7.20 15.21 12.28
CA VAL A 238 -6.24 15.54 11.22
C VAL A 238 -6.74 16.76 10.47
N VAL A 239 -5.83 17.70 10.18
CA VAL A 239 -6.13 18.86 9.33
C VAL A 239 -6.27 18.39 7.88
N VAL A 240 -7.39 18.73 7.24
CA VAL A 240 -7.72 18.27 5.89
C VAL A 240 -8.01 19.43 4.94
N ASP A 241 -7.94 19.15 3.63
CA ASP A 241 -8.42 20.06 2.59
C ASP A 241 -9.95 19.93 2.38
N ASP A 242 -10.50 20.67 1.42
CA ASP A 242 -11.91 20.67 1.08
C ASP A 242 -12.42 19.35 0.47
N ARG A 243 -11.50 18.46 0.06
CA ARG A 243 -11.77 17.09 -0.39
C ARG A 243 -11.75 16.08 0.77
N GLY A 244 -11.28 16.48 1.95
CA GLY A 244 -11.17 15.62 3.13
C GLY A 244 -9.85 14.85 3.24
N ILE A 245 -8.84 15.24 2.45
CA ILE A 245 -7.51 14.61 2.43
C ILE A 245 -6.59 15.35 3.40
N ALA A 246 -5.72 14.64 4.12
CA ALA A 246 -4.73 15.25 5.00
C ALA A 246 -3.95 16.36 4.25
N SER A 247 -3.90 17.56 4.83
CA SER A 247 -3.39 18.76 4.16
C SER A 247 -2.14 19.35 4.80
N THR A 248 -1.61 18.72 5.85
CA THR A 248 -0.36 19.14 6.50
C THR A 248 0.62 17.99 6.66
N GLY A 249 1.90 18.27 6.50
CA GLY A 249 3.02 17.41 6.91
C GLY A 249 4.02 18.25 7.70
N THR A 250 4.67 17.66 8.70
CA THR A 250 5.62 18.41 9.54
C THR A 250 6.84 17.58 9.94
N VAL A 251 7.90 18.27 10.35
CA VAL A 251 9.01 17.72 11.13
C VAL A 251 9.04 18.39 12.50
N THR A 252 9.09 17.60 13.56
CA THR A 252 9.28 18.09 14.93
C THR A 252 10.77 18.07 15.28
N ARG A 253 11.30 19.22 15.73
CA ARG A 253 12.64 19.30 16.32
C ARG A 253 12.57 19.11 17.82
N VAL A 254 13.37 18.21 18.37
CA VAL A 254 13.41 17.89 19.80
C VAL A 254 14.80 18.21 20.37
N ASP A 255 14.83 18.97 21.47
CA ASP A 255 16.00 19.06 22.33
C ASP A 255 16.02 17.85 23.25
N LEU A 256 17.04 17.00 23.09
CA LEU A 256 17.14 15.73 23.81
C LEU A 256 17.70 15.89 25.22
N VAL A 257 18.41 16.99 25.49
CA VAL A 257 18.96 17.31 26.81
C VAL A 257 17.86 17.87 27.70
N ALA A 258 17.11 18.84 27.18
CA ALA A 258 15.94 19.41 27.85
C ALA A 258 14.70 18.50 27.76
N ARG A 259 14.76 17.45 26.92
CA ARG A 259 13.67 16.49 26.67
C ARG A 259 12.37 17.21 26.30
N LYS A 260 12.44 18.05 25.26
CA LYS A 260 11.32 18.91 24.89
C LYS A 260 11.28 19.15 23.38
N ALA A 261 10.08 19.12 22.80
CA ALA A 261 9.85 19.62 21.45
C ALA A 261 10.10 21.14 21.42
N THR A 262 10.85 21.60 20.42
CA THR A 262 11.25 23.01 20.28
C THR A 262 10.65 23.69 19.07
N HIS A 263 10.42 22.95 17.98
CA HIS A 263 9.87 23.51 16.73
C HIS A 263 8.99 22.47 16.04
N THR A 264 7.96 22.96 15.35
CA THR A 264 7.18 22.22 14.36
C THR A 264 7.42 22.89 13.01
N ILE A 265 8.11 22.20 12.10
CA ILE A 265 8.57 22.73 10.82
C ILE A 265 7.64 22.20 9.73
N PRO A 266 6.86 23.05 9.03
CA PRO A 266 6.02 22.61 7.93
C PRO A 266 6.84 22.05 6.77
N VAL A 267 6.38 20.93 6.21
CA VAL A 267 6.89 20.30 4.98
C VAL A 267 5.70 19.84 4.12
N GLU A 268 5.94 19.11 3.04
CA GLU A 268 4.84 18.57 2.22
C GLU A 268 4.24 17.29 2.83
N LEU A 269 3.23 16.70 2.17
CA LEU A 269 2.41 15.63 2.75
C LEU A 269 3.14 14.30 2.87
N HIS A 270 2.85 13.59 3.95
CA HIS A 270 3.47 12.33 4.34
C HIS A 270 5.00 12.41 4.35
N PRO A 271 5.60 13.24 5.20
CA PRO A 271 7.04 13.20 5.41
C PRO A 271 7.39 11.83 6.01
N THR A 272 7.97 10.96 5.19
CA THR A 272 8.26 9.56 5.51
C THR A 272 9.72 9.46 5.92
N ALA A 273 10.62 9.68 4.96
CA ALA A 273 12.04 9.48 5.17
C ALA A 273 12.73 10.75 5.64
N ILE A 274 13.80 10.60 6.42
CA ILE A 274 14.62 11.72 6.90
C ILE A 274 16.09 11.35 6.95
N VAL A 275 16.96 12.25 6.49
CA VAL A 275 18.43 12.10 6.62
C VAL A 275 19.07 13.45 6.90
N TRP A 276 20.06 13.48 7.79
CA TRP A 276 20.73 14.70 8.24
C TRP A 276 22.19 14.74 7.81
N ASP A 277 22.55 15.70 6.94
CA ASP A 277 23.93 16.16 6.77
C ASP A 277 24.23 17.23 7.82
N GLU A 278 24.74 16.79 8.96
CA GLU A 278 25.11 17.66 10.09
C GLU A 278 26.23 18.64 9.71
N ALA A 279 27.21 18.23 8.90
CA ALA A 279 28.34 19.07 8.52
C ALA A 279 27.90 20.29 7.71
N ARG A 280 26.90 20.12 6.83
CA ARG A 280 26.35 21.19 5.99
C ARG A 280 25.11 21.85 6.58
N GLN A 281 24.64 21.40 7.74
CA GLN A 281 23.42 21.90 8.39
C GLN A 281 22.20 21.77 7.46
N ARG A 282 22.06 20.60 6.83
CA ARG A 282 20.97 20.28 5.90
C ARG A 282 20.29 18.99 6.28
N LEU A 283 18.97 19.06 6.42
CA LEU A 283 18.11 17.93 6.72
C LEU A 283 17.16 17.72 5.54
N TYR A 284 17.17 16.53 4.96
CA TYR A 284 16.36 16.17 3.80
C TYR A 284 15.19 15.28 4.24
N VAL A 285 14.00 15.57 3.74
CA VAL A 285 12.75 14.93 4.15
C VAL A 285 11.99 14.46 2.91
N GLY A 286 11.78 13.16 2.75
CA GLY A 286 11.03 12.60 1.62
C GLY A 286 9.53 12.66 1.88
N ASN A 287 8.78 13.32 1.00
CA ASN A 287 7.34 13.54 1.13
C ASN A 287 6.58 12.53 0.26
N GLY A 288 6.20 11.40 0.85
CA GLY A 288 5.69 10.22 0.15
C GLY A 288 4.34 10.40 -0.55
N ASN A 289 3.55 11.42 -0.18
CA ASN A 289 2.25 11.71 -0.80
C ASN A 289 2.30 13.00 -1.64
N LYS A 290 3.49 13.57 -1.88
CA LYS A 290 3.72 14.76 -2.72
C LYS A 290 4.91 14.66 -3.68
N ASP A 291 5.54 13.49 -3.76
CA ASP A 291 6.57 13.17 -4.76
C ASP A 291 7.75 14.16 -4.76
N SER A 292 8.21 14.54 -3.57
CA SER A 292 9.23 15.56 -3.38
C SER A 292 10.16 15.28 -2.20
N VAL A 293 11.24 16.05 -2.10
CA VAL A 293 12.13 16.11 -0.95
C VAL A 293 12.20 17.55 -0.43
N SER A 294 11.76 17.80 0.81
CA SER A 294 11.96 19.08 1.48
C SER A 294 13.37 19.17 2.07
N VAL A 295 14.02 20.33 1.93
CA VAL A 295 15.35 20.62 2.48
C VAL A 295 15.21 21.66 3.59
N ILE A 296 15.57 21.29 4.80
CA ILE A 296 15.52 22.14 5.99
C ILE A 296 16.94 22.61 6.35
N ASP A 297 17.08 23.91 6.61
CA ASP A 297 18.26 24.46 7.26
C ASP A 297 18.14 24.27 8.77
N THR A 298 19.06 23.53 9.37
CA THR A 298 19.01 23.16 10.81
C THR A 298 19.49 24.26 11.76
N ARG A 299 20.00 25.38 11.24
CA ARG A 299 20.33 26.58 12.04
C ARG A 299 19.10 27.45 12.19
N GLU A 300 18.33 27.57 11.11
CA GLU A 300 17.14 28.43 11.03
C GLU A 300 15.83 27.68 11.31
N ASN A 301 15.86 26.35 11.36
CA ASN A 301 14.72 25.46 11.59
C ASN A 301 13.56 25.72 10.61
N ARG A 302 13.89 25.90 9.32
CA ARG A 302 12.90 26.14 8.26
C ARG A 302 13.29 25.48 6.95
N VAL A 303 12.29 25.21 6.12
CA VAL A 303 12.50 24.74 4.75
C VAL A 303 13.15 25.86 3.92
N VAL A 304 14.22 25.52 3.20
CA VAL A 304 14.97 26.42 2.31
C VAL A 304 14.84 26.01 0.84
N SER A 305 14.42 24.77 0.56
CA SER A 305 14.16 24.29 -0.80
C SER A 305 13.22 23.07 -0.75
N THR A 306 12.53 22.80 -1.85
CA THR A 306 11.77 21.56 -2.08
C THR A 306 12.13 21.04 -3.47
N PHE A 307 12.66 19.82 -3.55
CA PHE A 307 13.05 19.16 -4.78
C PHE A 307 11.91 18.27 -5.26
N ALA A 308 11.31 18.59 -6.41
CA ALA A 308 10.33 17.71 -7.03
C ALA A 308 11.03 16.48 -7.64
N ILE A 309 10.47 15.28 -7.43
CA ILE A 309 10.96 14.05 -8.03
C ILE A 309 10.06 13.70 -9.21
N GLN A 310 10.36 14.24 -10.38
CA GLN A 310 9.58 14.02 -11.61
C GLN A 310 10.53 13.71 -12.78
N PRO A 311 11.01 12.46 -12.89
CA PRO A 311 12.02 12.11 -13.89
C PRO A 311 11.45 11.90 -15.31
N PHE A 312 10.13 11.87 -15.47
CA PHE A 312 9.47 11.52 -16.73
C PHE A 312 8.95 12.75 -17.49
N GLU A 313 8.82 12.61 -18.82
CA GLU A 313 8.31 13.67 -19.73
C GLU A 313 6.87 14.11 -19.45
N ARG A 314 6.13 13.34 -18.64
CA ARG A 314 4.83 13.74 -18.10
C ARG A 314 4.91 13.67 -16.58
N PRO A 315 4.32 14.64 -15.86
CA PRO A 315 4.17 14.51 -14.42
C PRO A 315 3.40 13.23 -14.10
N VAL A 316 3.96 12.39 -13.25
CA VAL A 316 3.28 11.21 -12.73
C VAL A 316 3.19 11.35 -11.22
N PRO A 317 1.97 11.28 -10.65
CA PRO A 317 1.83 11.24 -9.21
C PRO A 317 2.10 9.83 -8.68
N GLY A 318 2.42 9.71 -7.40
CA GLY A 318 2.66 8.42 -6.75
C GLY A 318 4.06 7.88 -6.98
N ILE A 319 5.07 8.75 -7.17
CA ILE A 319 6.50 8.37 -7.13
C ILE A 319 6.86 7.81 -5.75
N ALA A 320 6.26 8.37 -4.70
CA ALA A 320 6.35 7.95 -3.31
C ALA A 320 7.80 7.84 -2.77
N PRO A 321 8.47 8.96 -2.44
CA PRO A 321 9.73 8.94 -1.71
C PRO A 321 9.61 8.25 -0.34
N THR A 322 10.23 7.08 -0.17
CA THR A 322 10.04 6.17 0.97
C THR A 322 11.26 6.07 1.89
N ALA A 323 12.47 6.26 1.37
CA ALA A 323 13.73 6.23 2.13
C ALA A 323 14.77 7.17 1.51
N LEU A 324 15.71 7.66 2.34
CA LEU A 324 16.79 8.56 1.92
C LEU A 324 18.14 8.06 2.43
N ALA A 325 19.18 8.25 1.64
CA ALA A 325 20.58 8.16 2.08
C ALA A 325 21.39 9.29 1.44
N ILE A 326 22.40 9.81 2.14
CA ILE A 326 23.28 10.87 1.62
C ILE A 326 24.73 10.40 1.69
N SER A 327 25.51 10.69 0.65
CA SER A 327 26.95 10.40 0.63
C SER A 327 27.67 11.16 1.74
N SER A 328 28.79 10.60 2.23
CA SER A 328 29.58 11.19 3.30
C SER A 328 30.13 12.57 2.95
N ASP A 329 30.39 12.81 1.66
CA ASP A 329 30.78 14.11 1.11
C ASP A 329 29.59 15.08 0.91
N GLY A 330 28.36 14.66 1.21
CA GLY A 330 27.13 15.45 1.08
C GLY A 330 26.79 15.92 -0.34
N ALA A 331 27.43 15.37 -1.37
CA ALA A 331 27.20 15.77 -2.77
C ALA A 331 25.99 15.07 -3.40
N THR A 332 25.73 13.82 -3.01
CA THR A 332 24.73 12.95 -3.64
C THR A 332 23.67 12.51 -2.64
N LEU A 333 22.41 12.74 -3.00
CA LEU A 333 21.24 12.26 -2.27
C LEU A 333 20.60 11.11 -3.03
N TYR A 334 20.45 9.96 -2.38
CA TYR A 334 19.74 8.80 -2.90
C TYR A 334 18.32 8.77 -2.32
N VAL A 335 17.32 8.62 -3.19
CA VAL A 335 15.90 8.65 -2.84
C VAL A 335 15.22 7.38 -3.33
N ALA A 336 14.85 6.49 -2.43
CA ALA A 336 14.00 5.34 -2.78
C ALA A 336 12.61 5.85 -3.18
N CYS A 337 12.14 5.44 -4.35
CA CYS A 337 10.86 5.84 -4.92
C CYS A 337 9.99 4.58 -5.06
N GLY A 338 9.11 4.37 -4.07
CA GLY A 338 8.31 3.15 -3.91
C GLY A 338 7.43 2.86 -5.13
N GLY A 339 6.74 3.89 -5.64
CA GLY A 339 5.75 3.72 -6.70
C GLY A 339 6.30 3.61 -8.11
N ILE A 340 7.62 3.78 -8.31
CA ILE A 340 8.29 3.58 -9.62
C ILE A 340 9.41 2.54 -9.58
N ASN A 341 9.54 1.79 -8.48
CA ASN A 341 10.52 0.73 -8.29
C ASN A 341 11.96 1.16 -8.63
N ALA A 342 12.37 2.32 -8.10
CA ALA A 342 13.68 2.89 -8.38
C ALA A 342 14.29 3.63 -7.19
N VAL A 343 15.61 3.84 -7.24
CA VAL A 343 16.31 4.86 -6.44
C VAL A 343 16.68 6.02 -7.35
N ALA A 344 16.16 7.21 -7.07
CA ALA A 344 16.59 8.42 -7.75
C ALA A 344 17.90 8.94 -7.13
N VAL A 345 18.88 9.25 -7.99
CA VAL A 345 20.18 9.80 -7.60
C VAL A 345 20.15 11.29 -7.91
N LEU A 346 20.26 12.14 -6.89
CA LEU A 346 20.14 13.59 -7.00
C LEU A 346 21.43 14.28 -6.56
N SER A 347 21.73 15.44 -7.16
CA SER A 347 22.66 16.39 -6.55
C SER A 347 22.00 17.01 -5.31
N ALA A 348 22.61 16.82 -4.15
CA ALA A 348 22.06 17.32 -2.88
C ALA A 348 22.02 18.86 -2.83
N SER A 349 22.89 19.54 -3.59
CA SER A 349 23.00 21.00 -3.61
C SER A 349 21.80 21.72 -4.23
N ASN A 350 21.15 21.11 -5.22
CA ASN A 350 20.12 21.77 -6.03
C ASN A 350 18.96 20.85 -6.44
N GLY A 351 18.98 19.58 -6.06
CA GLY A 351 17.93 18.62 -6.34
C GLY A 351 17.89 18.11 -7.78
N LYS A 352 18.90 18.41 -8.61
CA LYS A 352 18.96 17.89 -9.98
C LYS A 352 19.03 16.37 -9.96
N ILE A 353 18.07 15.71 -10.61
CA ILE A 353 18.09 14.26 -10.84
C ILE A 353 19.22 13.96 -11.82
N LEU A 354 20.19 13.17 -11.37
CA LEU A 354 21.35 12.70 -12.14
C LEU A 354 21.02 11.40 -12.88
N GLY A 355 20.12 10.59 -12.33
CA GLY A 355 19.60 9.37 -12.94
C GLY A 355 18.85 8.51 -11.94
N LEU A 356 18.49 7.30 -12.35
CA LEU A 356 17.70 6.34 -11.58
C LEU A 356 18.38 4.97 -11.56
N ILE A 357 18.26 4.24 -10.45
CA ILE A 357 18.72 2.86 -10.29
C ILE A 357 17.49 1.95 -10.17
N PRO A 358 17.30 0.92 -11.01
CA PRO A 358 16.14 0.04 -10.93
C PRO A 358 16.22 -0.87 -9.71
N THR A 359 15.07 -1.12 -9.09
CA THR A 359 14.94 -1.98 -7.90
C THR A 359 13.88 -3.05 -8.11
N ALA A 360 13.73 -3.93 -7.13
CA ALA A 360 12.55 -4.79 -7.04
C ALA A 360 11.35 -3.98 -6.50
N TRP A 361 10.21 -4.65 -6.30
CA TRP A 361 8.94 -3.99 -6.03
C TRP A 361 8.92 -3.28 -4.67
N TYR A 362 8.67 -1.97 -4.75
CA TYR A 362 8.49 -1.03 -3.65
C TYR A 362 9.73 -0.87 -2.75
N PRO A 363 10.79 -0.16 -3.22
CA PRO A 363 11.98 0.13 -2.41
C PRO A 363 11.59 0.98 -1.19
N ASN A 364 12.13 0.62 -0.03
CA ASN A 364 11.53 0.97 1.25
C ASN A 364 12.57 1.30 2.35
N ALA A 365 13.85 0.96 2.17
CA ALA A 365 14.95 1.40 3.04
C ALA A 365 16.26 1.45 2.25
N LEU A 366 17.16 2.37 2.63
CA LEU A 366 18.47 2.58 2.01
C LEU A 366 19.57 2.59 3.07
N SER A 367 20.72 2.00 2.76
CA SER A 367 21.92 2.07 3.61
C SER A 367 23.17 2.16 2.74
N LEU A 368 24.06 3.10 3.02
CA LEU A 368 25.37 3.22 2.36
C LEU A 368 26.44 2.47 3.16
N SER A 369 27.35 1.79 2.45
CA SER A 369 28.51 1.15 3.07
C SER A 369 29.44 2.20 3.71
N THR A 370 30.29 1.76 4.63
CA THR A 370 31.20 2.66 5.37
C THR A 370 32.20 3.41 4.48
N ASP A 371 32.42 2.92 3.25
CA ASP A 371 33.30 3.49 2.23
C ASP A 371 32.55 4.20 1.09
N ASP A 372 31.22 4.36 1.18
CA ASP A 372 30.34 4.93 0.15
C ASP A 372 30.38 4.23 -1.22
N LYS A 373 30.96 3.03 -1.33
CA LYS A 373 31.05 2.32 -2.62
C LYS A 373 29.84 1.45 -2.93
N HIS A 374 29.02 1.13 -1.94
CA HIS A 374 27.86 0.26 -2.11
C HIS A 374 26.62 0.85 -1.44
N LEU A 375 25.49 0.69 -2.11
CA LEU A 375 24.16 1.02 -1.62
C LEU A 375 23.37 -0.28 -1.43
N ALA A 376 22.94 -0.56 -0.20
CA ALA A 376 21.95 -1.59 0.08
C ALA A 376 20.55 -0.99 -0.03
N VAL A 377 19.72 -1.61 -0.85
CA VAL A 377 18.32 -1.22 -1.10
C VAL A 377 17.43 -2.34 -0.62
N ALA A 378 16.60 -2.09 0.40
CA ALA A 378 15.52 -2.99 0.76
C ALA A 378 14.27 -2.69 -0.07
N THR A 379 13.58 -3.74 -0.49
CA THR A 379 12.31 -3.66 -1.21
C THR A 379 11.27 -4.47 -0.46
N LEU A 380 10.17 -3.81 -0.13
CA LEU A 380 9.14 -4.32 0.78
C LEU A 380 8.51 -5.61 0.25
N LEU A 381 8.16 -5.60 -1.04
CA LEU A 381 7.43 -6.66 -1.73
C LEU A 381 8.35 -7.52 -2.60
N GLY A 382 9.54 -7.00 -2.96
CA GLY A 382 10.60 -7.73 -3.65
C GLY A 382 10.12 -8.25 -5.02
N ALA A 383 10.07 -9.57 -5.20
CA ALA A 383 9.57 -10.19 -6.42
C ALA A 383 8.06 -10.48 -6.37
N GLY A 384 7.28 -9.75 -5.57
CA GLY A 384 5.85 -9.99 -5.40
C GLY A 384 5.51 -11.28 -4.65
N SER A 385 4.24 -11.67 -4.71
CA SER A 385 3.73 -12.87 -4.04
C SER A 385 4.20 -14.16 -4.69
N GLY A 386 4.36 -15.21 -3.88
CA GLY A 386 4.59 -16.57 -4.38
C GLY A 386 4.73 -17.57 -3.23
N TRP A 387 4.22 -18.79 -3.44
CA TRP A 387 4.29 -19.87 -2.45
C TRP A 387 5.46 -20.80 -2.75
N ARG A 388 6.34 -21.02 -1.75
CA ARG A 388 7.63 -21.71 -1.95
C ARG A 388 7.50 -23.21 -2.23
N ASP A 389 6.44 -23.85 -1.72
CA ASP A 389 6.34 -25.32 -1.66
C ASP A 389 5.21 -25.92 -2.50
N ASP A 390 4.37 -25.07 -3.11
CA ASP A 390 3.24 -25.44 -3.98
C ASP A 390 2.93 -24.26 -4.92
N PRO A 391 3.48 -24.25 -6.15
CA PRO A 391 3.27 -23.15 -7.09
C PRO A 391 1.82 -23.02 -7.56
N LYS A 392 0.94 -23.99 -7.26
CA LYS A 392 -0.47 -24.00 -7.65
C LYS A 392 -1.39 -23.32 -6.62
N GLN A 393 -0.88 -22.91 -5.47
CA GLN A 393 -1.68 -22.23 -4.44
C GLN A 393 -0.94 -21.00 -3.92
N ARG A 394 -1.16 -19.86 -4.57
CA ARG A 394 -0.51 -18.59 -4.23
C ARG A 394 -1.45 -17.74 -3.42
N TYR A 395 -0.93 -17.20 -2.32
CA TYR A 395 -1.69 -16.38 -1.38
C TYR A 395 -1.18 -14.94 -1.36
N VAL A 396 -2.09 -13.96 -1.29
CA VAL A 396 -1.76 -12.53 -1.42
C VAL A 396 -0.70 -12.06 -0.42
N HIS A 397 -0.70 -12.59 0.81
CA HIS A 397 0.26 -12.21 1.86
C HIS A 397 1.54 -13.03 1.87
N THR A 398 1.79 -13.84 0.83
CA THR A 398 3.06 -14.55 0.69
C THR A 398 4.13 -13.74 0.01
N TYR A 399 4.50 -12.65 0.67
CA TYR A 399 5.50 -11.71 0.18
C TYR A 399 6.89 -12.34 0.09
N ARG A 400 7.61 -11.99 -0.98
CA ARG A 400 9.01 -12.36 -1.19
C ARG A 400 9.85 -11.10 -1.27
N GLY A 401 9.89 -10.36 -0.16
CA GLY A 401 10.70 -9.15 -0.01
C GLY A 401 12.18 -9.44 -0.29
N SER A 402 12.94 -8.43 -0.68
CA SER A 402 14.34 -8.61 -1.03
C SER A 402 15.21 -7.43 -0.59
N ILE A 403 16.51 -7.65 -0.58
CA ILE A 403 17.51 -6.58 -0.61
C ILE A 403 18.30 -6.67 -1.91
N SER A 404 18.86 -5.56 -2.37
CA SER A 404 19.85 -5.50 -3.44
C SER A 404 21.05 -4.71 -2.96
N VAL A 405 22.26 -5.25 -3.11
CA VAL A 405 23.49 -4.49 -2.86
C VAL A 405 24.07 -4.05 -4.20
N VAL A 406 24.06 -2.74 -4.43
CA VAL A 406 24.40 -2.11 -5.70
C VAL A 406 25.72 -1.36 -5.53
N PRO A 407 26.76 -1.65 -6.33
CA PRO A 407 27.91 -0.75 -6.44
C PRO A 407 27.43 0.64 -6.88
N VAL A 408 27.90 1.70 -6.22
CA VAL A 408 27.52 3.07 -6.59
C VAL A 408 27.92 3.29 -8.05
N PRO A 409 26.95 3.57 -8.95
CA PRO A 409 27.21 3.60 -10.38
C PRO A 409 27.99 4.85 -10.78
N ASP A 410 28.85 4.71 -11.79
CA ASP A 410 29.35 5.86 -12.54
C ASP A 410 28.27 6.44 -13.47
N GLU A 411 28.59 7.51 -14.19
CA GLU A 411 27.65 8.21 -15.07
C GLU A 411 27.10 7.29 -16.18
N ALA A 412 27.95 6.43 -16.78
CA ALA A 412 27.53 5.55 -17.87
C ALA A 412 26.59 4.45 -17.37
N GLN A 413 26.93 3.82 -16.25
CA GLN A 413 26.09 2.80 -15.62
C GLN A 413 24.77 3.39 -15.14
N LEU A 414 24.78 4.60 -14.58
CA LEU A 414 23.58 5.29 -14.14
C LEU A 414 22.65 5.65 -15.32
N ALA A 415 23.21 6.03 -16.47
CA ALA A 415 22.42 6.27 -17.69
C ALA A 415 21.72 5.00 -18.21
N SER A 416 22.43 3.87 -18.19
CA SER A 416 21.85 2.56 -18.54
C SER A 416 20.74 2.16 -17.57
N TYR A 417 20.98 2.30 -16.27
CA TYR A 417 19.95 2.05 -15.24
C TYR A 417 18.73 2.97 -15.38
N THR A 418 18.95 4.24 -15.73
CA THR A 418 17.85 5.20 -15.94
C THR A 418 16.96 4.76 -17.11
N THR A 419 17.55 4.20 -18.16
CA THR A 419 16.81 3.65 -19.30
C THR A 419 15.98 2.44 -18.88
N ALA A 420 16.57 1.51 -18.10
CA ALA A 420 15.84 0.35 -17.59
C ALA A 420 14.65 0.76 -16.70
N VAL A 421 14.79 1.77 -15.85
CA VAL A 421 13.66 2.30 -15.06
C VAL A 421 12.55 2.86 -15.94
N ALA A 422 12.89 3.55 -17.03
CA ALA A 422 11.93 4.07 -17.98
C ALA A 422 11.13 2.94 -18.66
N GLU A 423 11.84 1.92 -19.13
CA GLU A 423 11.26 0.73 -19.78
C GLU A 423 10.35 -0.04 -18.83
N ASN A 424 10.82 -0.30 -17.60
CA ASN A 424 10.08 -1.01 -16.55
C ASN A 424 8.77 -0.31 -16.16
N ASN A 425 8.74 1.01 -16.25
CA ASN A 425 7.55 1.81 -15.95
C ASN A 425 6.70 2.09 -17.19
N HIS A 426 7.15 1.70 -18.38
CA HIS A 426 6.54 2.05 -19.66
C HIS A 426 6.36 3.57 -19.82
N LEU A 427 7.37 4.34 -19.40
CA LEU A 427 7.40 5.80 -19.42
C LEU A 427 8.67 6.31 -20.12
N GLN A 428 8.66 7.58 -20.54
CA GLN A 428 9.81 8.24 -21.15
C GLN A 428 10.45 9.21 -20.16
N ILE A 429 11.78 9.21 -20.09
CA ILE A 429 12.58 10.15 -19.28
C ILE A 429 12.62 11.50 -19.97
N GLY A 430 12.46 12.58 -19.21
CA GLY A 430 12.68 13.92 -19.72
C GLY A 430 11.98 15.00 -18.90
N VAL A 431 11.99 16.21 -19.44
CA VAL A 431 11.34 17.36 -18.80
C VAL A 431 9.84 17.29 -19.08
N PRO A 432 8.97 17.47 -18.07
CA PRO A 432 7.53 17.58 -18.25
C PRO A 432 7.12 18.48 -19.42
N ARG A 433 6.43 17.95 -20.44
CA ARG A 433 5.93 18.70 -21.60
C ARG A 433 4.41 18.78 -21.56
N THR A 434 3.86 19.91 -22.02
CA THR A 434 2.40 20.04 -22.21
C THR A 434 1.97 19.07 -23.32
N PRO A 435 0.92 18.25 -23.10
CA PRO A 435 0.38 17.40 -24.15
C PRO A 435 -0.06 18.24 -25.35
N PRO A 436 0.16 17.80 -26.59
CA PRO A 436 -0.36 18.50 -27.77
C PRO A 436 -1.89 18.61 -27.69
N MET A 437 -2.45 19.74 -28.14
CA MET A 437 -3.90 19.94 -28.22
C MET A 437 -4.57 18.77 -28.95
N ALA A 438 -5.64 18.23 -28.35
CA ALA A 438 -6.42 17.18 -28.97
C ALA A 438 -6.94 17.65 -30.34
N ARG A 439 -6.59 16.90 -31.40
CA ARG A 439 -7.26 17.04 -32.70
C ARG A 439 -8.72 16.65 -32.53
N SER A 440 -9.63 17.29 -33.27
CA SER A 440 -11.03 16.85 -33.32
C SER A 440 -11.09 15.41 -33.86
N VAL A 441 -11.30 14.45 -32.96
CA VAL A 441 -11.44 13.01 -33.28
C VAL A 441 -12.90 12.59 -33.13
N ALA A 442 -13.32 11.61 -33.93
CA ALA A 442 -14.66 11.04 -33.81
C ALA A 442 -14.81 10.28 -32.48
N PRO A 443 -16.00 10.32 -31.84
CA PRO A 443 -16.21 9.56 -30.61
C PRO A 443 -16.07 8.05 -30.83
N VAL A 444 -15.40 7.39 -29.90
CA VAL A 444 -15.27 5.92 -29.84
C VAL A 444 -15.70 5.41 -28.48
N ALA A 445 -15.89 4.10 -28.28
CA ALA A 445 -16.33 3.59 -26.98
C ALA A 445 -15.33 3.91 -25.85
N ILE A 446 -14.05 3.57 -26.06
CA ILE A 446 -12.95 3.87 -25.13
C ILE A 446 -11.93 4.73 -25.89
N PRO A 447 -11.81 6.03 -25.57
CA PRO A 447 -10.85 6.91 -26.25
C PRO A 447 -9.40 6.54 -25.96
N THR A 448 -8.47 6.97 -26.83
CA THR A 448 -7.04 6.67 -26.65
C THR A 448 -6.34 7.68 -25.74
N ARG A 449 -6.88 8.90 -25.65
CA ARG A 449 -6.33 9.98 -24.82
C ARG A 449 -7.43 10.58 -23.95
N SER A 450 -7.05 10.97 -22.74
CA SER A 450 -7.98 11.62 -21.81
C SER A 450 -8.52 12.92 -22.40
N GLY A 451 -9.83 13.10 -22.29
CA GLY A 451 -10.55 14.26 -22.81
C GLY A 451 -11.02 14.12 -24.26
N GLU A 452 -10.64 13.06 -24.98
CA GLU A 452 -11.25 12.73 -26.26
C GLU A 452 -12.71 12.26 -26.06
N PRO A 453 -13.62 12.50 -27.03
CA PRO A 453 -15.02 12.16 -26.86
C PRO A 453 -15.25 10.63 -26.83
N SER A 454 -16.11 10.18 -25.91
CA SER A 454 -16.57 8.78 -25.80
C SER A 454 -18.03 8.60 -26.24
N LEU A 455 -18.36 7.43 -26.80
CA LEU A 455 -19.74 6.97 -27.01
C LEU A 455 -20.45 6.60 -25.70
N ILE A 456 -19.67 6.27 -24.65
CA ILE A 456 -20.17 5.98 -23.31
C ILE A 456 -20.51 7.30 -22.61
N GLY A 457 -21.74 7.40 -22.11
CA GLY A 457 -22.23 8.54 -21.34
C GLY A 457 -22.54 8.21 -19.88
N TYR A 458 -22.62 6.92 -19.55
CA TYR A 458 -22.97 6.41 -18.23
C TYR A 458 -22.03 5.27 -17.82
N VAL A 459 -21.44 5.38 -16.65
CA VAL A 459 -20.61 4.34 -16.05
C VAL A 459 -21.22 3.92 -14.72
N VAL A 460 -21.42 2.61 -14.54
CA VAL A 460 -21.76 2.00 -13.25
C VAL A 460 -20.58 1.17 -12.80
N TYR A 461 -19.99 1.51 -11.67
CA TYR A 461 -18.84 0.84 -11.10
C TYR A 461 -19.25 0.14 -9.81
N ILE A 462 -19.17 -1.19 -9.79
CA ILE A 462 -19.60 -2.02 -8.69
C ILE A 462 -18.36 -2.58 -7.99
N ILE A 463 -18.24 -2.32 -6.70
CA ILE A 463 -17.16 -2.79 -5.82
C ILE A 463 -17.73 -3.89 -4.92
N LYS A 464 -17.05 -5.02 -4.88
CA LYS A 464 -17.40 -6.23 -4.11
C LYS A 464 -16.24 -6.62 -3.18
N GLU A 465 -16.42 -7.70 -2.40
CA GLU A 465 -15.48 -8.12 -1.36
C GLU A 465 -15.07 -9.61 -1.40
N ASN A 466 -13.94 -9.86 -0.76
CA ASN A 466 -12.75 -10.23 -1.50
C ASN A 466 -12.75 -11.66 -2.04
N ARG A 467 -12.46 -11.86 -3.33
CA ARG A 467 -12.33 -13.20 -3.93
C ARG A 467 -11.15 -13.31 -4.88
N THR A 468 -10.52 -14.48 -4.90
CA THR A 468 -9.59 -14.84 -5.98
C THR A 468 -10.35 -15.26 -7.23
N TYR A 469 -9.68 -15.22 -8.39
CA TYR A 469 -10.29 -15.66 -9.64
C TYR A 469 -10.70 -17.13 -9.56
N ASP A 470 -9.81 -18.02 -9.12
CA ASP A 470 -10.12 -19.46 -9.14
C ASP A 470 -11.23 -19.86 -8.17
N GLN A 471 -11.43 -19.11 -7.07
CA GLN A 471 -12.55 -19.37 -6.15
C GLN A 471 -13.92 -19.25 -6.81
N VAL A 472 -14.04 -18.44 -7.86
CA VAL A 472 -15.30 -18.14 -8.55
C VAL A 472 -15.32 -18.70 -9.96
N PHE A 473 -14.28 -18.47 -10.76
CA PHE A 473 -14.21 -18.85 -12.18
C PHE A 473 -13.21 -19.96 -12.49
N GLY A 474 -12.68 -20.65 -11.46
CA GLY A 474 -11.77 -21.78 -11.66
C GLY A 474 -12.41 -22.92 -12.47
N ASP A 475 -13.74 -23.04 -12.45
CA ASP A 475 -14.54 -24.01 -13.19
C ASP A 475 -14.94 -23.55 -14.61
N MET A 476 -14.57 -22.33 -15.03
CA MET A 476 -14.84 -21.87 -16.41
C MET A 476 -13.82 -22.47 -17.40
N PRO A 477 -14.21 -23.42 -18.26
CA PRO A 477 -13.27 -24.22 -19.06
C PRO A 477 -12.51 -23.44 -20.14
N LYS A 478 -13.00 -22.25 -20.51
CA LYS A 478 -12.42 -21.39 -21.55
C LYS A 478 -11.35 -20.44 -21.02
N GLY A 479 -11.30 -20.20 -19.71
CA GLY A 479 -10.33 -19.32 -19.08
C GLY A 479 -9.17 -20.11 -18.49
N ASN A 480 -8.14 -19.37 -18.06
CA ASN A 480 -7.03 -19.92 -17.29
C ASN A 480 -7.44 -20.17 -15.84
N GLY A 481 -8.32 -21.13 -15.55
CA GLY A 481 -8.80 -21.44 -14.19
C GLY A 481 -8.32 -22.78 -13.64
N ASP A 482 -8.22 -22.92 -12.32
CA ASP A 482 -8.03 -24.22 -11.65
C ASP A 482 -9.32 -24.67 -10.93
N PRO A 483 -10.04 -25.68 -11.47
CA PRO A 483 -11.28 -26.18 -10.88
C PRO A 483 -11.13 -26.73 -9.45
N SER A 484 -9.91 -27.10 -9.03
CA SER A 484 -9.68 -27.65 -7.69
C SER A 484 -9.72 -26.58 -6.58
N LEU A 485 -9.64 -25.30 -6.95
CA LEU A 485 -9.69 -24.17 -6.02
C LEU A 485 -11.08 -23.50 -5.96
N VAL A 486 -12.04 -24.00 -6.73
CA VAL A 486 -13.40 -23.45 -6.80
C VAL A 486 -14.12 -23.64 -5.47
N MET A 487 -14.63 -22.53 -4.93
CA MET A 487 -15.45 -22.50 -3.72
C MET A 487 -16.89 -22.05 -4.00
N PHE A 488 -17.05 -21.20 -5.01
CA PHE A 488 -18.30 -20.53 -5.36
C PHE A 488 -18.53 -20.57 -6.89
N GLY A 489 -18.48 -21.76 -7.47
CA GLY A 489 -18.69 -22.00 -8.90
C GLY A 489 -20.12 -21.70 -9.36
N GLU A 490 -20.48 -22.18 -10.56
CA GLU A 490 -21.76 -21.84 -11.20
C GLU A 490 -23.00 -22.21 -10.36
N ASP A 491 -22.90 -23.19 -9.46
CA ASP A 491 -23.97 -23.55 -8.51
C ASP A 491 -24.31 -22.45 -7.49
N VAL A 492 -23.34 -21.55 -7.23
CA VAL A 492 -23.46 -20.43 -6.29
C VAL A 492 -23.52 -19.09 -7.02
N THR A 493 -22.75 -18.93 -8.10
CA THR A 493 -22.59 -17.66 -8.83
C THR A 493 -23.05 -17.71 -10.30
N PRO A 494 -24.27 -18.20 -10.60
CA PRO A 494 -24.72 -18.38 -11.98
C PRO A 494 -24.80 -17.07 -12.77
N ASN A 495 -25.03 -15.92 -12.12
CA ASN A 495 -25.04 -14.64 -12.83
C ASN A 495 -23.62 -14.18 -13.19
N HIS A 496 -22.63 -14.31 -12.31
CA HIS A 496 -21.23 -14.00 -12.65
C HIS A 496 -20.76 -14.85 -13.83
N HIS A 497 -20.99 -16.17 -13.78
CA HIS A 497 -20.66 -17.10 -14.85
C HIS A 497 -21.31 -16.71 -16.17
N ARG A 498 -22.62 -16.47 -16.15
CA ARG A 498 -23.37 -16.05 -17.33
C ARG A 498 -22.88 -14.71 -17.90
N LEU A 499 -22.51 -13.76 -17.06
CA LEU A 499 -21.99 -12.47 -17.51
C LEU A 499 -20.61 -12.63 -18.17
N ALA A 500 -19.71 -13.41 -17.57
CA ALA A 500 -18.43 -13.76 -18.16
C ALA A 500 -18.57 -14.57 -19.47
N ASP A 501 -19.63 -15.38 -19.59
CA ASP A 501 -19.98 -16.10 -20.81
C ASP A 501 -20.54 -15.25 -21.93
N GLN A 502 -21.47 -14.36 -21.59
CA GLN A 502 -22.12 -13.53 -22.58
C GLN A 502 -21.23 -12.38 -23.06
N PHE A 503 -20.39 -11.82 -22.19
CA PHE A 503 -19.52 -10.70 -22.51
C PHE A 503 -18.08 -11.18 -22.70
N VAL A 504 -17.19 -10.78 -21.81
CA VAL A 504 -15.79 -11.16 -21.80
C VAL A 504 -15.46 -11.83 -20.48
N LEU A 505 -14.72 -12.93 -20.55
CA LEU A 505 -14.04 -13.49 -19.39
C LEU A 505 -12.66 -12.82 -19.29
N LEU A 506 -12.47 -12.04 -18.24
CA LEU A 506 -11.19 -11.44 -17.89
C LEU A 506 -10.44 -12.43 -16.99
N ASP A 507 -9.58 -13.25 -17.57
CA ASP A 507 -8.86 -14.28 -16.82
C ASP A 507 -7.47 -13.84 -16.34
N ASN A 508 -7.12 -12.56 -16.49
CA ASN A 508 -5.82 -12.03 -16.10
C ASN A 508 -5.94 -10.64 -15.44
N PHE A 509 -6.90 -10.49 -14.51
CA PHE A 509 -7.16 -9.27 -13.76
C PHE A 509 -6.68 -9.36 -12.30
N TYR A 510 -6.06 -8.30 -11.80
CA TYR A 510 -5.42 -8.27 -10.47
C TYR A 510 -5.94 -7.13 -9.59
N ALA A 511 -6.19 -7.43 -8.31
CA ALA A 511 -6.29 -6.42 -7.27
C ALA A 511 -4.88 -5.91 -6.95
N THR A 512 -4.68 -4.60 -6.93
CA THR A 512 -3.37 -4.05 -6.57
C THR A 512 -3.18 -4.03 -5.06
N GLY A 513 -4.26 -3.74 -4.31
CA GLY A 513 -4.28 -3.87 -2.87
C GLY A 513 -4.16 -5.32 -2.40
N GLY A 514 -3.51 -5.51 -1.25
CA GLY A 514 -3.36 -6.81 -0.61
C GLY A 514 -4.40 -7.08 0.48
N ASN A 515 -5.17 -6.08 0.92
CA ASN A 515 -6.24 -6.16 1.93
C ASN A 515 -7.21 -4.97 1.78
N SER A 516 -8.32 -4.98 2.50
CA SER A 516 -9.37 -3.95 2.29
C SER A 516 -8.91 -2.54 2.67
N GLY A 517 -7.92 -2.42 3.57
CA GLY A 517 -7.34 -1.13 3.95
C GLY A 517 -6.68 -0.40 2.78
N ASP A 518 -5.96 -1.13 1.92
CA ASP A 518 -5.31 -0.59 0.72
C ASP A 518 -6.13 -0.80 -0.57
N GLY A 519 -6.85 -1.91 -0.71
CA GLY A 519 -7.71 -2.24 -1.84
C GLY A 519 -8.75 -1.17 -2.16
N HIS A 520 -9.44 -0.67 -1.13
CA HIS A 520 -10.37 0.45 -1.28
C HIS A 520 -9.72 1.75 -1.75
N GLN A 521 -8.43 1.98 -1.43
CA GLN A 521 -7.70 3.13 -1.94
C GLN A 521 -7.46 2.97 -3.45
N TRP A 522 -7.06 1.78 -3.90
CA TRP A 522 -6.82 1.49 -5.31
C TRP A 522 -8.09 1.62 -6.17
N VAL A 523 -9.23 1.11 -5.72
CA VAL A 523 -10.50 1.21 -6.47
C VAL A 523 -11.11 2.60 -6.49
N THR A 524 -10.72 3.51 -5.58
CA THR A 524 -11.27 4.88 -5.54
C THR A 524 -10.29 5.95 -6.03
N GLN A 525 -8.98 5.71 -5.96
CA GLN A 525 -7.93 6.72 -6.18
C GLN A 525 -6.85 6.27 -7.16
N ALA A 526 -6.87 5.01 -7.61
CA ALA A 526 -5.83 4.39 -8.45
C ALA A 526 -4.42 4.50 -7.87
N ASN A 527 -4.32 4.67 -6.55
CA ASN A 527 -3.08 4.82 -5.82
C ASN A 527 -3.33 4.51 -4.34
N GLU A 528 -2.29 4.08 -3.64
CA GLU A 528 -2.28 3.99 -2.19
C GLU A 528 -1.10 4.79 -1.63
N THR A 529 -1.17 5.15 -0.35
CA THR A 529 -0.04 5.80 0.32
C THR A 529 0.77 4.78 1.10
N ALA A 530 2.04 5.11 1.35
CA ALA A 530 2.91 4.39 2.26
C ALA A 530 2.27 4.07 3.64
N TYR A 531 1.35 4.92 4.12
CA TYR A 531 0.61 4.71 5.36
C TYR A 531 -0.30 3.48 5.29
N ALA A 532 -0.98 3.24 4.17
CA ALA A 532 -1.79 2.05 3.98
C ALA A 532 -0.91 0.81 3.74
N LEU A 533 0.09 0.93 2.84
CA LEU A 533 0.92 -0.20 2.44
C LEU A 533 1.78 -0.78 3.60
N TRP A 534 2.31 0.05 4.50
CA TRP A 534 3.09 -0.36 5.68
C TRP A 534 2.26 -0.54 6.97
N PRO A 535 1.00 -0.96 6.86
CA PRO A 535 -0.04 -0.81 7.90
C PRO A 535 0.18 0.27 8.97
N GLY A 536 0.48 1.51 8.58
CA GLY A 536 0.69 2.65 9.48
C GLY A 536 -0.53 3.02 10.32
N TYR A 537 -1.71 2.57 9.91
CA TYR A 537 -2.98 2.75 10.61
C TYR A 537 -3.18 1.85 11.83
N VAL A 538 -2.31 0.86 12.06
CA VAL A 538 -2.46 -0.11 13.16
C VAL A 538 -2.58 0.62 14.51
N GLY A 539 -3.67 0.33 15.21
CA GLY A 539 -4.05 0.97 16.47
C GLY A 539 -4.93 2.21 16.30
N ARG A 540 -4.81 2.95 15.19
CA ARG A 540 -5.57 4.17 14.88
C ARG A 540 -6.92 3.85 14.25
N SER A 541 -6.91 3.17 13.11
CA SER A 541 -8.06 2.99 12.24
C SER A 541 -7.95 1.68 11.43
N TYR A 542 -8.90 1.46 10.52
CA TYR A 542 -8.75 0.57 9.37
C TYR A 542 -9.45 1.27 8.19
N PRO A 543 -8.72 1.79 7.19
CA PRO A 543 -9.20 2.90 6.34
C PRO A 543 -10.21 2.53 5.24
N PHE A 544 -10.60 1.26 5.12
CA PHE A 544 -11.53 0.75 4.09
C PHE A 544 -12.90 1.48 4.08
N ASP A 545 -13.33 1.99 5.23
CA ASP A 545 -14.65 2.60 5.43
C ASP A 545 -14.69 4.12 5.20
N GLY A 546 -13.56 4.70 4.79
CA GLY A 546 -13.44 6.13 4.54
C GLY A 546 -13.36 6.98 5.81
N SER A 547 -12.92 6.42 6.94
CA SER A 547 -12.78 7.14 8.22
C SER A 547 -11.38 7.66 8.55
N ASP A 548 -10.38 7.48 7.67
CA ASP A 548 -9.00 7.92 7.96
C ASP A 548 -8.42 8.83 6.85
N PRO A 549 -8.34 10.15 7.09
CA PRO A 549 -7.83 11.10 6.11
C PRO A 549 -6.31 10.98 5.85
N ILE A 550 -5.55 10.27 6.70
CA ILE A 550 -4.13 10.00 6.48
C ILE A 550 -3.94 8.94 5.39
N ALA A 551 -4.93 8.09 5.12
CA ALA A 551 -4.79 7.03 4.12
C ALA A 551 -4.85 7.56 2.67
N TYR A 552 -5.47 8.71 2.44
CA TYR A 552 -5.82 9.18 1.11
C TYR A 552 -4.65 9.74 0.31
N SER A 553 -4.63 9.39 -0.98
CA SER A 553 -3.77 9.97 -2.00
C SER A 553 -4.09 11.44 -2.22
N SER A 554 -3.06 12.27 -2.36
CA SER A 554 -3.21 13.71 -2.61
C SER A 554 -3.87 14.04 -3.96
N ASN A 555 -3.94 13.08 -4.88
CA ASN A 555 -4.65 13.19 -6.16
C ASN A 555 -6.17 13.29 -6.00
N GLY A 556 -6.70 12.80 -4.88
CA GLY A 556 -8.13 12.69 -4.61
C GLY A 556 -8.79 11.50 -5.30
N PHE A 557 -10.12 11.53 -5.31
CA PHE A 557 -10.93 10.36 -5.64
C PHE A 557 -11.52 10.46 -7.06
N ILE A 558 -11.87 9.32 -7.65
CA ILE A 558 -12.44 9.23 -9.00
C ILE A 558 -13.72 10.09 -9.17
N TRP A 559 -14.54 10.25 -8.13
CA TRP A 559 -15.70 11.15 -8.17
C TRP A 559 -15.31 12.63 -8.20
N ASP A 560 -14.19 13.04 -7.59
CA ASP A 560 -13.70 14.42 -7.69
C ASP A 560 -13.29 14.74 -9.14
N PHE A 561 -12.70 13.77 -9.85
CA PHE A 561 -12.40 13.90 -11.27
C PHE A 561 -13.69 14.03 -12.10
N ALA A 562 -14.70 13.19 -11.86
CA ALA A 562 -15.98 13.28 -12.54
C ALA A 562 -16.64 14.66 -12.35
N LEU A 563 -16.70 15.16 -11.11
CA LEU A 563 -17.30 16.46 -10.79
C LEU A 563 -16.52 17.63 -11.41
N ARG A 564 -15.18 17.59 -11.41
CA ARG A 564 -14.33 18.60 -12.08
C ARG A 564 -14.59 18.67 -13.59
N MET A 565 -14.90 17.54 -14.21
CA MET A 565 -15.29 17.44 -15.62
C MET A 565 -16.77 17.79 -15.88
N LYS A 566 -17.45 18.39 -14.89
CA LYS A 566 -18.88 18.78 -14.94
C LYS A 566 -19.81 17.59 -15.22
N LYS A 567 -19.40 16.38 -14.82
CA LYS A 567 -20.24 15.18 -14.84
C LYS A 567 -20.96 15.03 -13.50
N THR A 568 -22.10 14.34 -13.51
CA THR A 568 -22.84 14.01 -12.29
C THR A 568 -22.40 12.67 -11.73
N ALA A 569 -22.26 12.58 -10.41
CA ALA A 569 -21.85 11.36 -9.71
C ALA A 569 -22.85 10.99 -8.62
N ARG A 570 -22.99 9.70 -8.32
CA ARG A 570 -23.75 9.19 -7.16
C ARG A 570 -23.11 7.96 -6.56
N VAL A 571 -22.94 7.94 -5.24
CA VAL A 571 -22.21 6.87 -4.52
C VAL A 571 -23.15 6.12 -3.58
N TYR A 572 -23.13 4.79 -3.65
CA TYR A 572 -23.93 3.88 -2.85
C TYR A 572 -22.99 3.00 -1.99
N GLY A 573 -22.83 3.35 -0.71
CA GLY A 573 -22.12 2.54 0.30
C GLY A 573 -20.61 2.73 0.39
N GLU A 574 -19.92 2.97 -0.73
CA GLU A 574 -18.46 3.17 -0.76
C GLU A 574 -18.03 4.39 0.08
N TYR A 575 -17.06 4.22 0.98
CA TYR A 575 -16.60 5.22 1.96
C TYR A 575 -17.71 5.90 2.77
N ALA A 576 -18.83 5.21 2.95
CA ALA A 576 -19.96 5.70 3.71
C ALA A 576 -19.95 5.23 5.17
N GLY A 577 -18.78 4.86 5.69
CA GLY A 577 -18.60 4.28 7.02
C GLY A 577 -19.04 2.82 7.12
N ARG A 578 -19.29 2.36 8.35
CA ARG A 578 -19.75 0.99 8.64
C ARG A 578 -20.92 1.01 9.62
N LEU A 579 -21.87 0.09 9.44
CA LEU A 579 -22.93 -0.15 10.42
C LEU A 579 -22.50 -1.24 11.40
N GLN A 580 -22.92 -1.10 12.66
CA GLN A 580 -22.63 -2.07 13.69
C GLN A 580 -23.40 -3.38 13.45
N GLU A 581 -22.73 -4.53 13.64
CA GLU A 581 -23.32 -5.86 13.44
C GLU A 581 -23.65 -6.53 14.79
N ASP A 582 -24.71 -6.08 15.46
CA ASP A 582 -25.01 -6.51 16.83
C ASP A 582 -25.91 -7.76 16.94
N ASP A 583 -26.62 -8.14 15.87
CA ASP A 583 -27.55 -9.28 15.89
C ASP A 583 -27.35 -10.22 14.70
N ALA A 584 -26.95 -11.47 15.00
CA ALA A 584 -26.81 -12.54 14.02
C ALA A 584 -28.09 -12.80 13.20
N ARG A 585 -29.27 -12.53 13.78
CA ARG A 585 -30.59 -12.72 13.15
C ARG A 585 -31.03 -11.56 12.27
N GLN A 586 -30.35 -10.42 12.32
CA GLN A 586 -30.72 -9.25 11.52
C GLN A 586 -30.76 -9.59 10.03
N ARG A 587 -29.77 -10.35 9.53
CA ARG A 587 -29.69 -10.75 8.12
C ARG A 587 -30.86 -11.63 7.69
N SER A 588 -31.19 -12.65 8.47
CA SER A 588 -32.32 -13.53 8.16
C SER A 588 -33.66 -12.78 8.23
N ALA A 589 -33.85 -11.89 9.20
CA ALA A 589 -35.05 -11.06 9.29
C ALA A 589 -35.21 -10.14 8.06
N LEU A 590 -34.12 -9.52 7.58
CA LEU A 590 -34.13 -8.69 6.37
C LEU A 590 -34.41 -9.53 5.11
N LEU A 591 -33.87 -10.74 5.01
CA LEU A 591 -34.19 -11.67 3.91
C LEU A 591 -35.67 -12.05 3.89
N GLU A 592 -36.29 -12.34 5.04
CA GLU A 592 -37.72 -12.67 5.11
C GLU A 592 -38.61 -11.45 4.76
N ARG A 593 -38.22 -10.24 5.19
CA ARG A 593 -38.86 -8.99 4.74
C ARG A 593 -38.75 -8.82 3.23
N TRP A 594 -37.58 -9.09 2.66
CA TRP A 594 -37.37 -8.98 1.22
C TRP A 594 -38.20 -9.99 0.43
N LYS A 595 -38.25 -11.25 0.87
CA LYS A 595 -39.09 -12.30 0.26
C LYS A 595 -40.57 -11.96 0.29
N SER A 596 -41.03 -11.26 1.33
CA SER A 596 -42.43 -10.79 1.42
C SER A 596 -42.71 -9.49 0.66
N GLY A 597 -41.72 -8.95 -0.07
CA GLY A 597 -41.89 -7.78 -0.93
C GLY A 597 -41.90 -6.44 -0.18
N ALA A 598 -41.30 -6.37 1.01
CA ALA A 598 -41.20 -5.13 1.77
C ALA A 598 -40.45 -4.03 1.00
N ASP A 599 -40.80 -2.77 1.25
CA ASP A 599 -40.05 -1.60 0.77
C ASP A 599 -38.95 -1.25 1.78
N PHE A 600 -37.74 -1.02 1.28
CA PHE A 600 -36.57 -0.65 2.08
C PHE A 600 -36.02 0.74 1.73
N THR A 601 -36.66 1.47 0.82
CA THR A 601 -36.14 2.74 0.28
C THR A 601 -36.06 3.88 1.31
N ARG A 602 -36.58 3.66 2.52
CA ARG A 602 -36.62 4.62 3.63
C ARG A 602 -36.02 4.08 4.94
N ASP A 603 -35.47 2.87 4.92
CA ASP A 603 -34.96 2.21 6.13
C ASP A 603 -33.64 2.84 6.62
N TRP A 604 -32.92 3.57 5.75
CA TRP A 604 -31.65 4.20 6.08
C TRP A 604 -31.60 5.68 5.72
N ASN A 605 -30.79 6.41 6.47
CA ASN A 605 -30.40 7.79 6.21
C ASN A 605 -28.97 8.01 6.71
N ILE A 606 -27.99 7.50 5.97
CA ILE A 606 -26.59 7.47 6.38
C ILE A 606 -25.86 8.79 6.08
N THR A 607 -24.69 8.94 6.68
CA THR A 607 -23.71 9.99 6.38
C THR A 607 -22.32 9.39 6.23
N ALA A 608 -21.55 9.85 5.25
CA ALA A 608 -20.17 9.44 5.07
C ALA A 608 -19.24 10.17 6.07
N PRO A 609 -18.23 9.48 6.64
CA PRO A 609 -17.17 10.13 7.42
C PRO A 609 -16.36 11.12 6.57
N LEU A 610 -16.13 10.78 5.30
CA LEU A 610 -15.61 11.69 4.28
C LEU A 610 -16.65 12.78 3.97
N GLN A 611 -16.60 13.90 4.69
CA GLN A 611 -17.66 14.92 4.67
C GLN A 611 -18.08 15.38 3.26
N PRO A 612 -17.17 15.69 2.32
CA PRO A 612 -17.54 16.14 0.98
C PRO A 612 -18.35 15.12 0.17
N LEU A 613 -18.18 13.81 0.44
CA LEU A 613 -18.89 12.73 -0.24
C LEU A 613 -20.41 12.80 -0.01
N ASN A 614 -20.85 13.38 1.11
CA ASN A 614 -22.28 13.52 1.45
C ASN A 614 -23.10 14.33 0.43
N LYS A 615 -22.45 15.09 -0.48
CA LYS A 615 -23.10 15.82 -1.58
C LYS A 615 -23.63 14.88 -2.69
N ILE A 616 -23.00 13.72 -2.85
CA ILE A 616 -23.31 12.73 -3.89
C ILE A 616 -23.68 11.35 -3.33
N LEU A 617 -23.66 11.20 -2.00
CA LEU A 617 -24.04 9.97 -1.31
C LEU A 617 -25.54 9.68 -1.44
N ALA A 618 -25.87 8.44 -1.80
CA ALA A 618 -27.21 7.89 -1.71
C ALA A 618 -27.52 7.54 -0.24
N ARG A 619 -27.98 8.53 0.53
CA ARG A 619 -28.22 8.39 1.99
C ARG A 619 -29.21 7.28 2.37
N ASN A 620 -30.10 6.90 1.46
CA ASN A 620 -31.07 5.82 1.65
C ASN A 620 -30.48 4.42 1.44
N TYR A 621 -29.22 4.32 1.00
CA TYR A 621 -28.50 3.07 0.86
C TYR A 621 -27.67 2.82 2.12
N PRO A 622 -27.67 1.60 2.69
CA PRO A 622 -26.91 1.31 3.89
C PRO A 622 -25.40 1.30 3.65
N SER A 623 -24.62 1.72 4.65
CA SER A 623 -23.16 1.60 4.66
C SER A 623 -22.71 0.13 4.70
N TYR A 624 -21.39 -0.09 4.71
CA TYR A 624 -20.82 -1.44 4.81
C TYR A 624 -21.38 -2.19 6.04
N SER A 625 -21.90 -3.40 5.78
CA SER A 625 -22.34 -4.36 6.79
C SER A 625 -22.73 -5.68 6.12
N LEU A 626 -22.26 -6.78 6.70
CA LEU A 626 -22.58 -8.16 6.34
C LEU A 626 -23.91 -8.64 6.93
N SER A 627 -24.49 -7.90 7.87
CA SER A 627 -25.84 -8.15 8.37
C SER A 627 -26.94 -7.76 7.38
N ILE A 628 -26.64 -6.97 6.36
CA ILE A 628 -27.63 -6.55 5.37
C ILE A 628 -27.40 -7.35 4.08
N PRO A 629 -28.42 -8.09 3.57
CA PRO A 629 -28.36 -8.79 2.29
C PRO A 629 -28.15 -7.83 1.10
N ASP A 630 -27.44 -8.27 0.07
CA ASP A 630 -27.23 -7.43 -1.12
C ASP A 630 -28.46 -7.41 -2.04
N VAL A 631 -29.33 -8.42 -1.94
CA VAL A 631 -30.67 -8.37 -2.55
C VAL A 631 -31.55 -7.23 -2.00
N VAL A 632 -31.29 -6.76 -0.78
CA VAL A 632 -31.94 -5.57 -0.20
C VAL A 632 -31.29 -4.30 -0.75
N ARG A 633 -29.96 -4.25 -0.80
CA ARG A 633 -29.22 -3.13 -1.41
C ARG A 633 -29.62 -2.90 -2.87
N SER A 634 -29.65 -3.97 -3.67
CA SER A 634 -30.09 -3.91 -5.07
C SER A 634 -31.50 -3.36 -5.20
N GLN A 635 -32.46 -3.71 -4.33
CA GLN A 635 -33.82 -3.17 -4.38
C GLN A 635 -33.83 -1.63 -4.22
N ILE A 636 -33.02 -1.08 -3.32
CA ILE A 636 -32.91 0.36 -3.10
C ILE A 636 -32.36 1.04 -4.36
N PHE A 637 -31.29 0.49 -4.94
CA PHE A 637 -30.71 0.99 -6.18
C PHE A 637 -31.71 0.95 -7.34
N LEU A 638 -32.42 -0.16 -7.51
CA LEU A 638 -33.42 -0.35 -8.57
C LEU A 638 -34.58 0.64 -8.45
N ALA A 639 -34.96 1.03 -7.24
CA ALA A 639 -35.96 2.08 -7.03
C ALA A 639 -35.49 3.45 -7.53
N ASP A 640 -34.21 3.79 -7.36
CA ASP A 640 -33.63 5.01 -7.91
C ASP A 640 -33.46 4.95 -9.43
N LEU A 641 -33.04 3.80 -9.99
CA LEU A 641 -32.99 3.59 -11.44
C LEU A 641 -34.36 3.79 -12.10
N LYS A 642 -35.44 3.34 -11.45
CA LYS A 642 -36.81 3.58 -11.91
C LYS A 642 -37.13 5.07 -11.99
N LYS A 643 -36.74 5.86 -10.97
CA LYS A 643 -36.92 7.32 -10.96
C LYS A 643 -36.13 7.98 -12.09
N TRP A 644 -34.88 7.57 -12.32
CA TRP A 644 -34.05 8.09 -13.42
C TRP A 644 -34.66 7.79 -14.78
N THR A 645 -35.14 6.56 -14.97
CA THR A 645 -35.83 6.15 -16.19
C THR A 645 -37.07 7.01 -16.45
N GLN A 646 -37.87 7.29 -15.42
CA GLN A 646 -39.03 8.17 -15.51
C GLN A 646 -38.64 9.62 -15.82
N ALA A 647 -37.52 10.10 -15.26
CA ALA A 647 -37.00 11.45 -15.51
C ALA A 647 -36.23 11.58 -16.84
N GLY A 648 -35.92 10.47 -17.52
CA GLY A 648 -35.06 10.46 -18.70
C GLY A 648 -33.59 10.83 -18.42
N GLN A 649 -33.16 10.81 -17.15
CA GLN A 649 -31.83 11.26 -16.74
C GLN A 649 -31.25 10.40 -15.60
N MET A 650 -30.09 9.80 -15.87
CA MET A 650 -29.27 9.06 -14.91
C MET A 650 -27.97 9.84 -14.59
N PRO A 651 -27.37 9.69 -13.40
CA PRO A 651 -26.01 10.19 -13.15
C PRO A 651 -25.00 9.65 -14.16
N ASN A 652 -24.03 10.47 -14.57
CA ASN A 652 -22.98 10.00 -15.50
C ASN A 652 -22.11 8.91 -14.89
N PHE A 653 -21.87 8.98 -13.58
CA PHE A 653 -21.03 8.04 -12.86
C PHE A 653 -21.73 7.55 -11.59
N VAL A 654 -21.84 6.24 -11.43
CA VAL A 654 -22.45 5.60 -10.25
C VAL A 654 -21.45 4.63 -9.66
N ILE A 655 -21.20 4.72 -8.35
CA ILE A 655 -20.44 3.70 -7.60
C ILE A 655 -21.39 2.96 -6.68
N LEU A 656 -21.28 1.63 -6.64
CA LEU A 656 -22.14 0.75 -5.84
C LEU A 656 -21.31 -0.31 -5.10
N GLN A 657 -21.44 -0.37 -3.78
CA GLN A 657 -20.80 -1.43 -2.97
C GLN A 657 -21.77 -2.60 -2.73
N LEU A 658 -21.34 -3.84 -3.01
CA LEU A 658 -22.05 -5.08 -2.72
C LEU A 658 -21.14 -6.02 -1.90
N PRO A 659 -21.09 -5.90 -0.56
CA PRO A 659 -20.05 -6.51 0.25
C PRO A 659 -20.35 -7.91 0.79
N SER A 660 -21.54 -8.49 0.53
CA SER A 660 -21.94 -9.76 1.20
C SER A 660 -21.06 -10.95 0.83
N ASP A 661 -20.36 -10.89 -0.29
CA ASP A 661 -19.34 -11.86 -0.63
C ASP A 661 -18.09 -11.77 0.24
N HIS A 662 -17.86 -10.76 1.07
CA HIS A 662 -16.87 -10.88 2.15
C HIS A 662 -17.16 -12.10 3.06
N THR A 663 -18.45 -12.42 3.25
CA THR A 663 -18.99 -13.46 4.14
C THR A 663 -18.64 -13.28 5.61
N ARG A 664 -19.31 -14.05 6.48
CA ARG A 664 -18.95 -14.21 7.89
C ARG A 664 -18.21 -15.51 8.18
N GLY A 665 -17.57 -16.10 7.17
CA GLY A 665 -16.91 -17.40 7.29
C GLY A 665 -17.86 -18.47 7.87
N THR A 666 -17.37 -19.28 8.81
CA THR A 666 -18.13 -20.35 9.46
C THR A 666 -18.72 -19.94 10.82
N THR A 667 -18.98 -18.65 11.06
CA THR A 667 -19.55 -18.17 12.33
C THR A 667 -20.90 -18.86 12.60
N PRO A 668 -21.12 -19.43 13.81
CA PRO A 668 -22.39 -20.06 14.14
C PRO A 668 -23.58 -19.09 14.14
N GLY A 669 -24.74 -19.55 13.68
CA GLY A 669 -26.01 -18.80 13.77
C GLY A 669 -26.22 -17.71 12.71
N VAL A 670 -25.32 -17.59 11.73
CA VAL A 670 -25.46 -16.67 10.58
C VAL A 670 -25.55 -17.45 9.25
N SER A 671 -25.80 -16.74 8.14
CA SER A 671 -25.82 -17.34 6.80
C SER A 671 -24.49 -18.00 6.44
N THR A 672 -24.55 -19.14 5.73
CA THR A 672 -23.35 -19.81 5.22
C THR A 672 -22.64 -18.95 4.17
N PRO A 673 -21.32 -19.14 3.95
CA PRO A 673 -20.59 -18.44 2.89
C PRO A 673 -21.26 -18.57 1.52
N LYS A 674 -21.67 -19.80 1.13
CA LYS A 674 -22.39 -20.04 -0.13
C LYS A 674 -23.69 -19.22 -0.23
N ALA A 675 -24.49 -19.15 0.83
CA ALA A 675 -25.73 -18.39 0.81
C ALA A 675 -25.50 -16.88 0.68
N MET A 676 -24.44 -16.34 1.30
CA MET A 676 -24.10 -14.92 1.21
C MET A 676 -23.57 -14.54 -0.17
N VAL A 677 -22.74 -15.41 -0.77
CA VAL A 677 -22.25 -15.22 -2.14
C VAL A 677 -23.37 -15.38 -3.17
N ALA A 678 -24.30 -16.32 -2.99
CA ALA A 678 -25.46 -16.47 -3.89
C ALA A 678 -26.43 -15.28 -3.83
N ASP A 679 -26.65 -14.71 -2.65
CA ASP A 679 -27.38 -13.45 -2.46
C ASP A 679 -26.72 -12.30 -3.24
N ASN A 680 -25.40 -12.14 -3.06
CA ASN A 680 -24.62 -11.14 -3.76
C ASN A 680 -24.67 -11.31 -5.29
N ASP A 681 -24.53 -12.54 -5.78
CA ASP A 681 -24.67 -12.89 -7.21
C ASP A 681 -26.06 -12.53 -7.76
N LEU A 682 -27.13 -12.87 -7.03
CA LEU A 682 -28.49 -12.51 -7.40
C LEU A 682 -28.69 -10.99 -7.43
N ALA A 683 -28.13 -10.26 -6.46
CA ALA A 683 -28.18 -8.81 -6.43
C ALA A 683 -27.53 -8.20 -7.68
N LEU A 684 -26.32 -8.67 -8.03
CA LEU A 684 -25.61 -8.25 -9.24
C LEU A 684 -26.43 -8.54 -10.51
N GLY A 685 -26.94 -9.76 -10.65
CA GLY A 685 -27.77 -10.16 -11.80
C GLY A 685 -28.98 -9.25 -11.99
N ARG A 686 -29.71 -8.95 -10.91
CA ARG A 686 -30.87 -8.03 -10.95
C ARG A 686 -30.50 -6.61 -11.35
N ILE A 687 -29.36 -6.10 -10.86
CA ILE A 687 -28.85 -4.78 -11.19
C ILE A 687 -28.51 -4.70 -12.68
N VAL A 688 -27.72 -5.66 -13.18
CA VAL A 688 -27.30 -5.69 -14.59
C VAL A 688 -28.49 -5.89 -15.53
N GLU A 689 -29.43 -6.76 -15.19
CA GLU A 689 -30.66 -6.94 -15.98
C GLU A 689 -31.45 -5.63 -16.09
N ALA A 690 -31.69 -4.94 -14.98
CA ALA A 690 -32.47 -3.71 -15.00
C ALA A 690 -31.75 -2.59 -15.76
N LEU A 691 -30.43 -2.46 -15.59
CA LEU A 691 -29.62 -1.47 -16.31
C LEU A 691 -29.61 -1.74 -17.82
N SER A 692 -29.46 -3.00 -18.24
CA SER A 692 -29.45 -3.39 -19.66
C SER A 692 -30.79 -3.24 -20.37
N ARG A 693 -31.90 -3.20 -19.61
CA ARG A 693 -33.25 -2.89 -20.11
C ARG A 693 -33.62 -1.41 -20.02
N SER A 694 -32.75 -0.58 -19.42
CA SER A 694 -33.00 0.86 -19.26
C SER A 694 -32.78 1.62 -20.57
N PRO A 695 -33.39 2.81 -20.76
CA PRO A 695 -33.13 3.65 -21.94
C PRO A 695 -31.68 4.17 -22.02
N PHE A 696 -30.89 4.02 -20.94
CA PHE A 696 -29.50 4.47 -20.87
C PHE A 696 -28.50 3.43 -21.42
N TRP A 697 -28.94 2.18 -21.61
CA TRP A 697 -28.07 1.03 -21.91
C TRP A 697 -27.17 1.23 -23.13
N SER A 698 -27.68 1.84 -24.20
CA SER A 698 -26.94 2.05 -25.47
C SER A 698 -25.68 2.92 -25.31
N ARG A 699 -25.53 3.61 -24.18
CA ARG A 699 -24.39 4.48 -23.85
C ARG A 699 -23.76 4.12 -22.51
N MET A 700 -23.92 2.88 -22.05
CA MET A 700 -23.50 2.46 -20.72
C MET A 700 -22.30 1.51 -20.76
N ALA A 701 -21.43 1.63 -19.75
CA ALA A 701 -20.53 0.57 -19.34
C ALA A 701 -20.72 0.27 -17.85
N ILE A 702 -20.71 -1.03 -17.51
CA ILE A 702 -20.74 -1.50 -16.14
C ILE A 702 -19.42 -2.25 -15.89
N PHE A 703 -18.72 -1.87 -14.83
CA PHE A 703 -17.50 -2.54 -14.38
C PHE A 703 -17.76 -3.09 -12.99
N VAL A 704 -17.35 -4.34 -12.77
CA VAL A 704 -17.49 -5.03 -11.48
C VAL A 704 -16.11 -5.52 -11.10
N VAL A 705 -15.64 -5.20 -9.89
CA VAL A 705 -14.35 -5.67 -9.36
C VAL A 705 -14.46 -6.00 -7.89
N GLU A 706 -13.55 -6.82 -7.40
CA GLU A 706 -13.24 -6.92 -5.97
C GLU A 706 -12.28 -5.78 -5.56
N ASP A 707 -12.39 -5.33 -4.31
CA ASP A 707 -11.44 -4.40 -3.68
C ASP A 707 -10.07 -5.06 -3.39
N ASP A 708 -10.06 -6.35 -3.03
CA ASP A 708 -8.86 -7.18 -2.85
C ASP A 708 -9.14 -8.69 -3.08
N ALA A 709 -8.12 -9.54 -2.87
CA ALA A 709 -8.18 -10.99 -3.06
C ALA A 709 -7.83 -11.82 -1.79
N GLN A 710 -7.75 -11.20 -0.61
CA GLN A 710 -7.12 -11.74 0.61
C GLN A 710 -7.75 -13.01 1.19
N ASN A 711 -8.94 -13.40 0.72
CA ASN A 711 -9.74 -14.50 1.25
C ASN A 711 -9.59 -15.82 0.49
N GLY A 712 -8.45 -16.07 -0.17
CA GLY A 712 -8.24 -17.31 -0.91
C GLY A 712 -6.86 -17.43 -1.54
N VAL A 713 -6.63 -18.57 -2.19
CA VAL A 713 -5.47 -18.82 -3.03
C VAL A 713 -5.88 -18.86 -4.49
N ASP A 714 -4.94 -18.54 -5.37
CA ASP A 714 -5.08 -18.65 -6.83
C ASP A 714 -3.84 -19.38 -7.38
N HIS A 715 -3.99 -20.10 -8.48
CA HIS A 715 -2.89 -20.85 -9.07
C HIS A 715 -1.88 -19.99 -9.85
N VAL A 716 -2.28 -18.79 -10.29
CA VAL A 716 -1.42 -17.86 -11.05
C VAL A 716 -0.76 -16.85 -10.11
N ASP A 717 -1.54 -16.17 -9.27
CA ASP A 717 -1.03 -15.27 -8.23
C ASP A 717 -2.13 -14.90 -7.24
N GLY A 718 -1.79 -14.78 -5.95
CA GLY A 718 -2.77 -14.50 -4.90
C GLY A 718 -3.47 -13.14 -4.99
N HIS A 719 -3.04 -12.23 -5.87
CA HIS A 719 -3.73 -10.97 -6.15
C HIS A 719 -4.74 -11.07 -7.31
N ARG A 720 -4.73 -12.18 -8.06
CA ARG A 720 -5.63 -12.37 -9.20
C ARG A 720 -7.06 -12.53 -8.71
N THR A 721 -7.96 -11.74 -9.27
CA THR A 721 -9.31 -11.56 -8.74
C THR A 721 -10.36 -11.49 -9.84
N VAL A 722 -11.63 -11.46 -9.44
CA VAL A 722 -12.79 -11.38 -10.32
C VAL A 722 -12.95 -9.96 -10.85
N ALA A 723 -13.10 -9.85 -12.17
CA ALA A 723 -13.59 -8.64 -12.81
C ALA A 723 -14.57 -8.96 -13.93
N LEU A 724 -15.59 -8.11 -14.08
CA LEU A 724 -16.55 -8.17 -15.18
C LEU A 724 -16.65 -6.81 -15.86
N ALA A 725 -16.74 -6.84 -17.19
CA ALA A 725 -17.00 -5.66 -17.99
C ALA A 725 -18.23 -5.93 -18.89
N ILE A 726 -19.26 -5.09 -18.76
CA ILE A 726 -20.58 -5.30 -19.35
C ILE A 726 -21.03 -4.03 -20.08
N SER A 727 -21.25 -4.13 -21.40
CA SER A 727 -21.63 -2.99 -22.24
C SER A 727 -22.14 -3.45 -23.62
N PRO A 728 -22.97 -2.65 -24.34
CA PRO A 728 -23.23 -2.89 -25.76
C PRO A 728 -21.96 -2.87 -26.63
N TYR A 729 -20.90 -2.19 -26.16
CA TYR A 729 -19.64 -2.02 -26.90
C TYR A 729 -18.61 -3.13 -26.64
N ILE A 730 -18.87 -4.02 -25.68
CA ILE A 730 -17.96 -5.09 -25.31
C ILE A 730 -18.13 -6.30 -26.22
N ARG A 731 -17.01 -6.93 -26.57
CA ARG A 731 -16.97 -8.19 -27.33
C ARG A 731 -17.74 -9.28 -26.58
N ARG A 732 -18.41 -10.15 -27.33
CA ARG A 732 -19.27 -11.21 -26.80
C ARG A 732 -18.58 -12.57 -26.90
N GLY A 733 -18.72 -13.42 -25.89
CA GLY A 733 -18.15 -14.77 -25.86
C GLY A 733 -16.63 -14.80 -25.97
N TYR A 734 -15.93 -13.73 -25.56
CA TYR A 734 -14.48 -13.60 -25.72
C TYR A 734 -13.76 -13.90 -24.39
N VAL A 735 -12.52 -14.40 -24.47
CA VAL A 735 -11.61 -14.54 -23.34
C VAL A 735 -10.46 -13.56 -23.56
N ASP A 736 -10.26 -12.65 -22.63
CA ASP A 736 -9.18 -11.66 -22.67
C ASP A 736 -8.19 -11.95 -21.55
N SER A 737 -7.02 -12.46 -21.94
CA SER A 737 -5.90 -12.77 -21.06
C SER A 737 -4.86 -11.65 -20.96
N THR A 738 -5.21 -10.45 -21.44
CA THR A 738 -4.40 -9.25 -21.24
C THR A 738 -4.31 -8.94 -19.75
N PHE A 739 -3.11 -8.58 -19.29
CA PHE A 739 -2.90 -8.13 -17.92
C PHE A 739 -3.68 -6.84 -17.65
N TYR A 740 -4.61 -6.90 -16.72
CA TYR A 740 -5.33 -5.74 -16.20
C TYR A 740 -5.26 -5.70 -14.68
N SER A 741 -5.48 -4.52 -14.12
CA SER A 741 -5.59 -4.33 -12.67
C SER A 741 -6.56 -3.20 -12.35
N GLN A 742 -6.83 -2.96 -11.08
CA GLN A 742 -7.71 -1.87 -10.63
C GLN A 742 -7.40 -0.52 -11.30
N PRO A 743 -6.12 -0.05 -11.39
CA PRO A 743 -5.76 1.13 -12.17
C PRO A 743 -6.19 1.10 -13.65
N SER A 744 -6.25 -0.08 -14.29
CA SER A 744 -6.70 -0.21 -15.68
C SER A 744 -8.19 0.11 -15.82
N ILE A 745 -9.02 -0.32 -14.85
CA ILE A 745 -10.46 0.00 -14.82
C ILE A 745 -10.66 1.50 -14.54
N LEU A 746 -9.98 2.05 -13.53
CA LEU A 746 -10.11 3.47 -13.22
C LEU A 746 -9.65 4.34 -14.39
N LYS A 747 -8.54 3.99 -15.03
CA LYS A 747 -8.09 4.68 -16.24
C LYS A 747 -9.12 4.62 -17.36
N THR A 748 -9.80 3.48 -17.53
CA THR A 748 -10.87 3.32 -18.51
C THR A 748 -12.09 4.19 -18.19
N ILE A 749 -12.41 4.39 -16.91
CA ILE A 749 -13.51 5.27 -16.45
C ILE A 749 -13.16 6.75 -16.65
N GLU A 750 -11.88 7.12 -16.50
CA GLU A 750 -11.38 8.49 -16.67
C GLU A 750 -11.33 8.98 -18.13
N LEU A 751 -11.13 8.07 -19.08
CA LEU A 751 -11.03 8.37 -20.52
C LEU A 751 -12.39 8.78 -21.08
#